data_AF-U6M4G8-F1
#
_entry.id   AF-U6M4G8-F1
#
_cell.length_a   1.000
_cell.length_b   1.000
_cell.length_c   1.000
_cell.angle_alpha   90.00
_cell.angle_beta   90.00
_cell.angle_gamma   90.00
#
_symmetry.space_group_name_H-M   'P 1'
#
loop_
_entity.id
_entity.type
_entity.pdbx_description
1 polymer ?
#
loop_
_entity_poly.entity_id
_entity_poly.type
_entity_poly.pdbx_seq_one_letter_code
_entity_poly.pdbx_strand_id
1 'polypeptide(L)'
;MLVLQEHLLKSHAQGKTFERRILDVRLEEKESLMYYSPSKACQVFFRVTAASPQLIGSIRSFIESGIRLRVPEGFGSASGQQLTLPNTAFEANIPFVLRFMVDAQVTGCCWLKGSCFVLPYLFELLVISKELPRVPCMFAAAKKGHYVVRPSSLRESRCQEEVDVHYADIEALPLQGEFQSLPPLRMLSFDIECVKANGQGFPEAQEDPVIQISSIVEEQRREKTQNDKAQPPGTSSNDATDQPLCRVIFALNECAPIAGAWVFWFEDEAEMLIKWAEFVREVDPDFLTGYNCINFDLCYLLTRATALKAEGVNCLSRLKAFESRISDTRFSSRALGTHDNKEIPVEGRVQFDVLELVRRDYKLKSYSLNFVSSEFLKEQKPSSFELIQQTYKSVMLHQEDVHYSMIGDLFRGSPTTRRRIAVYCLKDALLPLRLLSKLLFLFNYVEMSRVTGTPLTYLLTRQLHYLVPSVKRVGGDRDDKYEGATVLEPLKGFYNMPISTLDFASLYPSIMMAHNICYSTLVKGADVQALQPEILTHTTSSPRHTFVKASVRRGVLPMIVEELIAARKVAKAEMSKAQDKFMKSVLNGRQLALKITANSVYGYTGATVGGQLPCLEVATSITCFGRDMIEYTKRRVEDLYTKANGYPHNAVVVYGDTDSVMIRFGTDSIQEAMELGREAANKISGEFIRPIKLEFEKVYCPFLLMNKKRYAGLLYTNPTHYDKIDSKGIEVKPSAICSFVTVVLFVACI
;
A
#
# COMPACT_ATOMS: atom_id res chain seq x y z
N MET A 1 -25.02 -29.96 -8.56
CA MET A 1 -25.38 -28.92 -9.57
C MET A 1 -26.86 -28.55 -9.52
N LEU A 2 -27.80 -29.48 -9.80
CA LEU A 2 -29.24 -29.18 -9.86
C LEU A 2 -29.80 -28.51 -8.59
N VAL A 3 -29.43 -29.01 -7.41
CA VAL A 3 -29.86 -28.45 -6.11
C VAL A 3 -29.39 -27.00 -5.92
N LEU A 4 -28.16 -26.67 -6.33
CA LEU A 4 -27.64 -25.30 -6.26
C LEU A 4 -28.37 -24.38 -7.23
N GLN A 5 -28.63 -24.87 -8.45
CA GLN A 5 -29.36 -24.13 -9.47
C GLN A 5 -30.80 -23.83 -8.98
N GLU A 6 -31.50 -24.82 -8.43
CA GLU A 6 -32.84 -24.67 -7.88
C GLU A 6 -32.88 -23.72 -6.68
N HIS A 7 -31.93 -23.83 -5.75
CA HIS A 7 -31.82 -22.90 -4.62
C HIS A 7 -31.67 -21.46 -5.10
N LEU A 8 -30.76 -21.22 -6.04
CA LEU A 8 -30.55 -19.88 -6.59
C LEU A 8 -31.81 -19.39 -7.28
N LEU A 9 -32.46 -20.19 -8.13
CA LEU A 9 -33.71 -19.81 -8.82
C LEU A 9 -34.84 -19.43 -7.84
N LYS A 10 -34.97 -20.13 -6.71
CA LYS A 10 -35.96 -19.84 -5.66
C LYS A 10 -35.60 -18.62 -4.81
N SER A 11 -34.31 -18.35 -4.62
CA SER A 11 -33.87 -17.16 -3.91
C SER A 11 -34.16 -15.92 -4.76
N HIS A 12 -34.81 -14.90 -4.20
CA HIS A 12 -35.00 -13.56 -4.78
C HIS A 12 -33.67 -12.79 -4.96
N ALA A 13 -32.54 -13.48 -5.07
CA ALA A 13 -31.25 -12.88 -5.38
C ALA A 13 -31.36 -12.11 -6.72
N GLN A 14 -30.69 -10.95 -6.78
CA GLN A 14 -30.69 -9.95 -7.85
C GLN A 14 -30.25 -10.45 -9.25
N GLY A 15 -30.27 -11.75 -9.51
CA GLY A 15 -29.95 -12.40 -10.79
C GLY A 15 -31.18 -12.87 -11.58
N LYS A 16 -32.19 -12.00 -11.76
CA LYS A 16 -33.32 -12.29 -12.67
C LYS A 16 -32.89 -12.44 -14.15
N THR A 17 -31.64 -12.10 -14.47
CA THR A 17 -31.12 -12.00 -15.83
C THR A 17 -30.62 -13.33 -16.42
N PHE A 18 -30.32 -14.34 -15.60
CA PHE A 18 -29.70 -15.59 -16.07
C PHE A 18 -30.58 -16.81 -15.77
N GLU A 19 -30.98 -17.52 -16.83
CA GLU A 19 -31.69 -18.81 -16.72
C GLU A 19 -30.78 -19.89 -16.10
N ARG A 20 -29.50 -19.91 -16.48
CA ARG A 20 -28.47 -20.80 -15.91
C ARG A 20 -27.52 -20.00 -15.01
N ARG A 21 -27.52 -20.30 -13.70
CA ARG A 21 -26.75 -19.56 -12.68
C ARG A 21 -25.51 -20.31 -12.22
N ILE A 22 -25.56 -21.65 -12.25
CA ILE A 22 -24.40 -22.54 -12.09
C ILE A 22 -23.96 -23.02 -13.47
N LEU A 23 -22.74 -22.67 -13.85
CA LEU A 23 -22.15 -23.07 -15.13
C LEU A 23 -21.63 -24.49 -15.04
N ASP A 24 -20.96 -24.84 -13.95
CA ASP A 24 -20.24 -26.11 -13.85
C ASP A 24 -20.02 -26.56 -12.39
N VAL A 25 -19.91 -27.87 -12.18
CA VAL A 25 -19.47 -28.48 -10.92
C VAL A 25 -18.54 -29.64 -11.24
N ARG A 26 -17.26 -29.52 -10.88
CA ARG A 26 -16.23 -30.54 -11.14
C ARG A 26 -15.58 -31.02 -9.84
N LEU A 27 -15.10 -32.26 -9.86
CA LEU A 27 -14.27 -32.81 -8.80
C LEU A 27 -12.82 -32.41 -9.06
N GLU A 28 -12.15 -31.89 -8.05
CA GLU A 28 -10.73 -31.59 -8.07
C GLU A 28 -10.04 -32.20 -6.86
N GLU A 29 -8.86 -32.76 -7.06
CA GLU A 29 -7.99 -33.22 -6.00
C GLU A 29 -7.17 -32.04 -5.46
N LYS A 30 -7.39 -31.69 -4.20
CA LYS A 30 -6.75 -30.54 -3.53
C LYS A 30 -6.43 -30.87 -2.09
N GLU A 31 -5.69 -29.97 -1.44
CA GLU A 31 -5.40 -30.07 -0.01
C GLU A 31 -5.70 -28.73 0.69
N SER A 32 -6.20 -28.81 1.91
CA SER A 32 -6.35 -27.63 2.78
C SER A 32 -4.99 -27.06 3.17
N LEU A 33 -4.86 -25.73 3.14
CA LEU A 33 -3.67 -25.03 3.64
C LEU A 33 -3.51 -25.18 5.17
N MET A 34 -4.61 -25.41 5.89
CA MET A 34 -4.62 -25.45 7.35
C MET A 34 -4.26 -26.83 7.88
N TYR A 35 -3.16 -26.86 8.63
CA TYR A 35 -2.58 -28.01 9.32
C TYR A 35 -2.02 -29.09 8.41
N TYR A 36 -0.91 -29.67 8.84
CA TYR A 36 -0.35 -30.86 8.24
C TYR A 36 -1.03 -32.09 8.83
N SER A 37 -1.54 -32.97 7.96
CA SER A 37 -2.03 -34.29 8.36
C SER A 37 -1.68 -35.31 7.27
N PRO A 38 -0.92 -36.38 7.58
CA PRO A 38 -0.57 -37.42 6.61
C PRO A 38 -1.80 -38.11 6.00
N SER A 39 -2.86 -38.26 6.79
CA SER A 39 -4.11 -38.91 6.38
C SER A 39 -4.97 -38.06 5.45
N LYS A 40 -4.66 -36.76 5.31
CA LYS A 40 -5.42 -35.79 4.50
C LYS A 40 -4.61 -35.24 3.34
N ALA A 41 -3.46 -35.84 3.03
CA ALA A 41 -2.70 -35.53 1.84
C ALA A 41 -3.55 -35.91 0.61
N CYS A 42 -4.15 -34.92 -0.03
CA CYS A 42 -5.12 -35.06 -1.13
C CYS A 42 -6.54 -35.47 -0.70
N GLN A 43 -7.48 -34.53 -0.83
CA GLN A 43 -8.91 -34.77 -0.64
C GLN A 43 -9.65 -34.34 -1.92
N VAL A 44 -10.84 -34.90 -2.12
CA VAL A 44 -11.71 -34.52 -3.23
C VAL A 44 -12.52 -33.28 -2.85
N PHE A 45 -12.38 -32.22 -3.64
CA PHE A 45 -13.10 -30.96 -3.53
C PHE A 45 -14.08 -30.79 -4.70
N PHE A 46 -15.18 -30.08 -4.45
CA PHE A 46 -16.09 -29.65 -5.50
C PHE A 46 -15.75 -28.23 -5.93
N ARG A 47 -15.30 -28.05 -7.18
CA ARG A 47 -15.19 -26.73 -7.81
C ARG A 47 -16.54 -26.35 -8.42
N VAL A 48 -17.15 -25.29 -7.90
CA VAL A 48 -18.43 -24.76 -8.37
C VAL A 48 -18.19 -23.46 -9.16
N THR A 49 -18.57 -23.45 -10.43
CA THR A 49 -18.46 -22.27 -11.29
C THR A 49 -19.82 -21.60 -11.43
N ALA A 50 -19.89 -20.31 -11.09
CA ALA A 50 -21.11 -19.50 -11.19
C ALA A 50 -21.07 -18.57 -12.41
N ALA A 51 -22.25 -18.17 -12.88
CA ALA A 51 -22.39 -17.26 -14.02
C ALA A 51 -22.02 -15.80 -13.69
N SER A 52 -22.10 -15.41 -12.42
CA SER A 52 -21.77 -14.06 -11.94
C SER A 52 -21.11 -14.13 -10.56
N PRO A 53 -20.08 -13.29 -10.28
CA PRO A 53 -19.44 -13.21 -8.97
C PRO A 53 -20.41 -12.85 -7.83
N GLN A 54 -21.48 -12.12 -8.12
CA GLN A 54 -22.49 -11.72 -7.12
C GLN A 54 -23.23 -12.92 -6.51
N LEU A 55 -23.25 -14.07 -7.20
CA LEU A 55 -23.92 -15.29 -6.73
C LEU A 55 -23.10 -16.06 -5.69
N ILE A 56 -21.80 -15.82 -5.60
CA ILE A 56 -20.88 -16.61 -4.77
C ILE A 56 -21.26 -16.53 -3.28
N GLY A 57 -21.68 -15.36 -2.78
CA GLY A 57 -22.10 -15.20 -1.38
C GLY A 57 -23.31 -16.06 -1.02
N SER A 58 -24.31 -16.13 -1.91
CA SER A 58 -25.50 -16.97 -1.72
C SER A 58 -25.15 -18.46 -1.80
N ILE A 59 -24.32 -18.85 -2.77
CA ILE A 59 -23.83 -20.23 -2.91
C ILE A 59 -23.10 -20.68 -1.64
N ARG A 60 -22.19 -19.85 -1.13
CA ARG A 60 -21.46 -20.09 0.11
C ARG A 60 -22.41 -20.31 1.29
N SER A 61 -23.33 -19.38 1.51
CA SER A 61 -24.28 -19.45 2.63
C SER A 61 -25.12 -20.72 2.58
N PHE A 62 -25.53 -21.15 1.39
CA PHE A 62 -26.27 -22.38 1.20
C PHE A 62 -25.43 -23.66 1.42
N ILE A 63 -24.15 -23.65 1.04
CA ILE A 63 -23.25 -24.77 1.34
C ILE A 63 -23.01 -24.86 2.86
N GLU A 64 -22.77 -23.72 3.52
CA GLU A 64 -22.48 -23.65 4.96
C GLU A 64 -23.71 -23.99 5.84
N SER A 65 -24.93 -23.87 5.31
CA SER A 65 -26.16 -24.31 6.01
C SER A 65 -26.37 -25.83 5.99
N GLY A 66 -25.60 -26.55 5.17
CA GLY A 66 -25.61 -28.01 5.07
C GLY A 66 -26.56 -28.51 3.99
N ILE A 67 -25.99 -29.06 2.91
CA ILE A 67 -26.76 -29.62 1.79
C ILE A 67 -27.03 -31.09 2.05
N ARG A 68 -28.31 -31.47 2.01
CA ARG A 68 -28.75 -32.87 2.07
C ARG A 68 -29.21 -33.32 0.68
N LEU A 69 -28.56 -34.34 0.14
CA LEU A 69 -28.87 -34.93 -1.16
C LEU A 69 -29.51 -36.30 -0.96
N ARG A 70 -30.63 -36.57 -1.64
CA ARG A 70 -31.14 -37.94 -1.77
C ARG A 70 -30.52 -38.56 -3.01
N VAL A 71 -29.89 -39.72 -2.86
CA VAL A 71 -29.31 -40.46 -3.98
C VAL A 71 -30.46 -41.03 -4.82
N PRO A 72 -30.54 -40.73 -6.13
CA PRO A 72 -31.58 -41.26 -7.01
C PRO A 72 -31.60 -42.79 -7.03
N GLU A 73 -32.76 -43.36 -7.31
CA GLU A 73 -32.90 -44.80 -7.45
C GLU A 73 -32.05 -45.32 -8.62
N GLY A 74 -31.36 -46.45 -8.43
CA GLY A 74 -30.48 -47.05 -9.44
C GLY A 74 -28.99 -46.71 -9.31
N PHE A 75 -28.60 -45.88 -8.35
CA PHE A 75 -27.19 -45.58 -8.02
C PHE A 75 -26.58 -46.58 -7.03
N GLY A 76 -26.60 -47.87 -7.39
CA GLY A 76 -25.95 -48.96 -6.64
C GLY A 76 -26.37 -49.06 -5.17
N SER A 77 -25.45 -49.44 -4.29
CA SER A 77 -25.69 -49.66 -2.85
C SER A 77 -26.07 -48.40 -2.07
N ALA A 78 -25.90 -47.21 -2.66
CA ALA A 78 -26.27 -45.93 -2.06
C ALA A 78 -27.68 -45.46 -2.49
N SER A 79 -28.37 -46.21 -3.34
CA SER A 79 -29.71 -45.88 -3.86
C SER A 79 -30.71 -45.58 -2.73
N GLY A 80 -31.35 -44.41 -2.78
CA GLY A 80 -32.31 -43.97 -1.76
C GLY A 80 -31.72 -43.43 -0.46
N GLN A 81 -30.39 -43.51 -0.26
CA GLN A 81 -29.73 -42.94 0.91
C GLN A 81 -29.72 -41.41 0.89
N GLN A 82 -29.68 -40.81 2.08
CA GLN A 82 -29.52 -39.38 2.24
C GLN A 82 -28.07 -39.05 2.58
N LEU A 83 -27.38 -38.39 1.65
CA LEU A 83 -26.01 -37.92 1.84
C LEU A 83 -26.04 -36.49 2.36
N THR A 84 -25.31 -36.22 3.44
CA THR A 84 -25.06 -34.85 3.90
C THR A 84 -23.69 -34.42 3.39
N LEU A 85 -23.65 -33.36 2.59
CA LEU A 85 -22.39 -32.83 2.08
C LEU A 85 -21.66 -32.04 3.18
N PRO A 86 -20.31 -31.98 3.12
CA PRO A 86 -19.52 -31.11 3.98
C PRO A 86 -20.02 -29.66 3.93
N ASN A 87 -20.14 -29.02 5.08
CA ASN A 87 -20.69 -27.67 5.26
C ASN A 87 -19.61 -26.57 5.26
N THR A 88 -18.53 -26.78 4.51
CA THR A 88 -17.38 -25.86 4.48
C THR A 88 -17.14 -25.36 3.06
N ALA A 89 -17.07 -24.04 2.91
CA ALA A 89 -16.73 -23.39 1.64
C ALA A 89 -15.29 -22.85 1.68
N PHE A 90 -14.56 -23.08 0.59
CA PHE A 90 -13.19 -22.60 0.40
C PHE A 90 -13.17 -21.53 -0.70
N GLU A 91 -12.25 -20.57 -0.61
CA GLU A 91 -12.03 -19.49 -1.59
C GLU A 91 -13.25 -18.61 -1.98
N ALA A 92 -14.41 -18.78 -1.32
CA ALA A 92 -15.66 -18.10 -1.70
C ALA A 92 -15.73 -16.60 -1.33
N ASN A 93 -14.66 -16.03 -0.79
CA ASN A 93 -14.63 -14.63 -0.33
C ASN A 93 -13.52 -13.80 -0.99
N ILE A 94 -12.81 -14.34 -1.98
CA ILE A 94 -11.80 -13.58 -2.73
C ILE A 94 -12.53 -12.64 -3.71
N PRO A 95 -12.28 -11.31 -3.67
CA PRO A 95 -12.80 -10.39 -4.67
C PRO A 95 -12.48 -10.87 -6.09
N PHE A 96 -13.47 -10.82 -6.99
CA PHE A 96 -13.35 -11.34 -8.35
C PHE A 96 -12.14 -10.77 -9.11
N VAL A 97 -11.88 -9.47 -8.96
CA VAL A 97 -10.72 -8.80 -9.58
C VAL A 97 -9.40 -9.43 -9.15
N LEU A 98 -9.24 -9.77 -7.86
CA LEU A 98 -8.04 -10.43 -7.38
C LEU A 98 -7.95 -11.88 -7.84
N ARG A 99 -9.10 -12.59 -7.89
CA ARG A 99 -9.12 -13.95 -8.43
C ARG A 99 -8.63 -13.96 -9.87
N PHE A 100 -9.14 -13.04 -10.68
CA PHE A 100 -8.70 -12.82 -12.05
C PHE A 100 -7.20 -12.52 -12.12
N MET A 101 -6.70 -11.58 -11.30
CA MET A 101 -5.28 -11.22 -11.26
C MET A 101 -4.38 -12.41 -10.92
N VAL A 102 -4.78 -13.21 -9.93
CA VAL A 102 -4.04 -14.44 -9.54
C VAL A 102 -4.04 -15.47 -10.67
N ASP A 103 -5.20 -15.72 -11.29
CA ASP A 103 -5.34 -16.70 -12.36
C ASP A 103 -4.60 -16.32 -13.64
N ALA A 104 -4.65 -15.05 -14.01
CA ALA A 104 -3.98 -14.51 -15.19
C ALA A 104 -2.52 -14.10 -14.91
N GLN A 105 -2.02 -14.27 -13.68
CA GLN A 105 -0.69 -13.83 -13.24
C GLN A 105 -0.43 -12.34 -13.49
N VAL A 106 -1.48 -11.52 -13.40
CA VAL A 106 -1.45 -10.07 -13.56
C VAL A 106 -1.21 -9.42 -12.20
N THR A 107 -0.18 -8.59 -12.10
CA THR A 107 0.11 -7.79 -10.90
C THR A 107 -0.37 -6.36 -11.05
N GLY A 108 -0.41 -5.61 -9.95
CA GLY A 108 -0.78 -4.20 -10.01
C GLY A 108 0.27 -3.37 -10.75
N CYS A 109 -0.17 -2.43 -11.58
CA CYS A 109 0.70 -1.55 -12.37
C CYS A 109 1.72 -2.30 -13.26
N CYS A 110 1.36 -3.48 -13.75
CA CYS A 110 2.15 -4.23 -14.73
C CYS A 110 1.85 -3.79 -16.16
N TRP A 111 2.71 -4.22 -17.08
CA TRP A 111 2.50 -4.06 -18.52
C TRP A 111 1.77 -5.28 -19.07
N LEU A 112 0.74 -5.05 -19.87
CA LEU A 112 -0.03 -6.10 -20.53
C LEU A 112 0.20 -6.05 -22.03
N LYS A 113 0.33 -7.22 -22.65
CA LYS A 113 0.40 -7.38 -24.10
C LYS A 113 -0.81 -8.14 -24.61
N GLY A 114 -1.42 -7.62 -25.67
CA GLY A 114 -2.40 -8.31 -26.50
C GLY A 114 -1.99 -8.22 -27.96
N SER A 115 -2.20 -9.29 -28.75
CA SER A 115 -1.94 -9.28 -30.20
C SER A 115 -3.18 -8.83 -30.96
N CYS A 116 -3.02 -8.03 -32.01
CA CYS A 116 -4.16 -7.52 -32.80
C CYS A 116 -4.59 -8.52 -33.88
N PHE A 117 -5.90 -8.62 -34.17
CA PHE A 117 -6.41 -9.19 -35.42
C PHE A 117 -7.22 -8.12 -36.14
N VAL A 118 -6.76 -7.71 -37.32
CA VAL A 118 -7.55 -6.86 -38.21
C VAL A 118 -8.24 -7.81 -39.19
N LEU A 119 -9.56 -7.97 -39.08
CA LEU A 119 -10.38 -8.56 -40.15
C LEU A 119 -10.82 -7.44 -41.09
N PRO A 120 -10.30 -7.35 -42.32
CA PRO A 120 -10.95 -6.56 -43.35
C PRO A 120 -12.21 -7.33 -43.77
N TYR A 121 -13.37 -6.64 -43.84
CA TYR A 121 -14.55 -7.09 -44.59
C TYR A 121 -15.40 -8.27 -44.06
N LEU A 122 -15.91 -8.22 -42.82
CA LEU A 122 -17.06 -9.08 -42.43
C LEU A 122 -18.13 -8.42 -41.54
N PHE A 123 -17.98 -7.13 -41.21
CA PHE A 123 -18.94 -6.42 -40.34
C PHE A 123 -20.16 -5.84 -41.09
N GLU A 124 -20.07 -5.58 -42.40
CA GLU A 124 -21.20 -5.00 -43.16
C GLU A 124 -22.40 -5.95 -43.36
N LEU A 125 -22.20 -7.28 -43.21
CA LEU A 125 -23.28 -8.25 -43.42
C LEU A 125 -24.15 -8.51 -42.18
N LEU A 126 -23.74 -8.11 -40.98
CA LEU A 126 -24.48 -8.37 -39.73
C LEU A 126 -25.35 -7.19 -39.27
N VAL A 127 -25.23 -6.01 -39.88
CA VAL A 127 -25.98 -4.79 -39.50
C VAL A 127 -27.31 -4.64 -40.26
N ILE A 128 -27.59 -5.50 -41.25
CA ILE A 128 -28.80 -5.37 -42.11
C ILE A 128 -30.04 -6.12 -41.55
N SER A 129 -29.92 -6.94 -40.50
CA SER A 129 -31.07 -7.61 -39.89
C SER A 129 -31.60 -6.83 -38.68
N LYS A 130 -32.75 -6.16 -38.83
CA LYS A 130 -33.46 -5.45 -37.75
C LYS A 130 -34.19 -6.36 -36.76
N GLU A 131 -34.06 -7.69 -36.88
CA GLU A 131 -34.71 -8.63 -35.98
C GLU A 131 -33.78 -9.80 -35.64
N LEU A 132 -32.99 -9.66 -34.57
CA LEU A 132 -32.44 -10.80 -33.84
C LEU A 132 -32.46 -10.53 -32.33
N PRO A 133 -32.83 -11.51 -31.50
CA PRO A 133 -32.71 -11.40 -30.05
C PRO A 133 -31.23 -11.26 -29.67
N ARG A 134 -30.93 -10.43 -28.66
CA ARG A 134 -29.59 -10.20 -28.07
C ARG A 134 -28.68 -11.42 -28.21
N VAL A 135 -27.85 -11.46 -29.25
CA VAL A 135 -27.01 -12.62 -29.56
C VAL A 135 -25.85 -12.64 -28.56
N PRO A 136 -25.72 -13.69 -27.72
CA PRO A 136 -24.48 -13.92 -27.00
C PRO A 136 -23.43 -14.41 -28.00
N CYS A 137 -22.20 -13.91 -27.88
CA CYS A 137 -20.99 -14.36 -28.59
C CYS A 137 -20.69 -13.72 -29.97
N MET A 138 -20.19 -12.49 -29.96
CA MET A 138 -19.18 -12.05 -30.96
C MET A 138 -17.82 -12.76 -30.78
N PHE A 139 -17.62 -13.50 -29.68
CA PHE A 139 -16.38 -14.19 -29.32
C PHE A 139 -16.03 -15.41 -30.20
N ALA A 140 -16.95 -15.88 -31.06
CA ALA A 140 -16.74 -17.10 -31.83
C ALA A 140 -15.75 -16.96 -33.01
N ALA A 141 -15.35 -15.74 -33.39
CA ALA A 141 -14.50 -15.49 -34.55
C ALA A 141 -13.05 -15.07 -34.22
N ALA A 142 -12.73 -14.79 -32.95
CA ALA A 142 -11.36 -14.45 -32.57
C ALA A 142 -10.51 -15.74 -32.45
N LYS A 143 -9.48 -15.87 -33.27
CA LYS A 143 -8.43 -16.88 -33.04
C LYS A 143 -7.76 -16.60 -31.70
N LYS A 144 -7.21 -17.66 -31.07
CA LYS A 144 -6.41 -17.58 -29.85
C LYS A 144 -5.29 -16.52 -30.01
N GLY A 145 -5.16 -15.62 -29.05
CA GLY A 145 -4.16 -14.56 -29.01
C GLY A 145 -4.59 -13.18 -29.54
N HIS A 146 -5.89 -12.90 -29.74
CA HIS A 146 -6.32 -11.68 -30.43
C HIS A 146 -7.35 -10.81 -29.66
N TYR A 147 -7.22 -9.47 -29.76
CA TYR A 147 -8.24 -8.51 -29.28
C TYR A 147 -9.05 -7.89 -30.43
N VAL A 148 -10.27 -7.44 -30.13
CA VAL A 148 -11.19 -6.75 -31.05
C VAL A 148 -11.38 -5.31 -30.59
N VAL A 149 -11.20 -4.34 -31.47
CA VAL A 149 -11.49 -2.92 -31.17
C VAL A 149 -12.98 -2.67 -31.28
N ARG A 150 -13.60 -2.07 -30.25
CA ARG A 150 -15.03 -1.75 -30.25
C ARG A 150 -15.32 -0.57 -31.20
N PRO A 151 -16.33 -0.70 -32.08
CA PRO A 151 -16.73 0.39 -32.97
C PRO A 151 -17.29 1.57 -32.17
N SER A 152 -17.14 2.79 -32.70
CA SER A 152 -17.47 4.03 -31.99
C SER A 152 -18.91 4.10 -31.45
N SER A 153 -19.87 3.47 -32.13
CA SER A 153 -21.28 3.41 -31.71
C SER A 153 -21.53 2.53 -30.48
N LEU A 154 -20.63 1.60 -30.17
CA LEU A 154 -20.72 0.69 -29.04
C LEU A 154 -19.76 1.04 -27.89
N ARG A 155 -18.96 2.11 -28.02
CA ARG A 155 -18.00 2.53 -26.99
C ARG A 155 -18.71 3.05 -25.76
N GLU A 156 -18.47 2.40 -24.62
CA GLU A 156 -19.03 2.77 -23.31
C GLU A 156 -18.09 3.72 -22.55
N SER A 157 -16.81 3.76 -22.92
CA SER A 157 -15.79 4.60 -22.31
C SER A 157 -15.49 5.86 -23.13
N ARG A 158 -14.77 6.80 -22.49
CA ARG A 158 -14.19 8.01 -23.08
C ARG A 158 -12.75 7.79 -23.56
N CYS A 159 -12.24 6.56 -23.47
CA CYS A 159 -10.87 6.24 -23.88
C CYS A 159 -10.71 6.34 -25.40
N GLN A 160 -9.48 6.63 -25.84
CA GLN A 160 -9.13 6.68 -27.26
C GLN A 160 -9.35 5.32 -27.93
N GLU A 161 -8.95 4.25 -27.25
CA GLU A 161 -9.13 2.86 -27.67
C GLU A 161 -9.95 2.09 -26.63
N GLU A 162 -10.90 1.29 -27.11
CA GLU A 162 -11.71 0.38 -26.29
C GLU A 162 -11.68 -1.00 -26.95
N VAL A 163 -11.18 -2.00 -26.24
CA VAL A 163 -10.88 -3.32 -26.79
C VAL A 163 -11.53 -4.42 -25.97
N ASP A 164 -12.03 -5.44 -26.66
CA ASP A 164 -12.52 -6.68 -26.09
C ASP A 164 -11.48 -7.78 -26.31
N VAL A 165 -11.00 -8.39 -25.23
CA VAL A 165 -10.01 -9.47 -25.25
C VAL A 165 -10.42 -10.58 -24.29
N HIS A 166 -10.22 -11.82 -24.70
CA HIS A 166 -10.46 -12.96 -23.82
C HIS A 166 -9.31 -13.08 -22.80
N TYR A 167 -9.62 -13.36 -21.53
CA TYR A 167 -8.61 -13.34 -20.46
C TYR A 167 -7.41 -14.26 -20.70
N ALA A 168 -7.63 -15.40 -21.37
CA ALA A 168 -6.58 -16.37 -21.70
C ALA A 168 -5.58 -15.86 -22.75
N ASP A 169 -5.88 -14.75 -23.42
CA ASP A 169 -5.04 -14.14 -24.46
C ASP A 169 -4.28 -12.90 -23.97
N ILE A 170 -4.38 -12.59 -22.67
CA ILE A 170 -3.63 -11.51 -22.02
C ILE A 170 -2.31 -12.06 -21.48
N GLU A 171 -1.20 -11.41 -21.83
CA GLU A 171 0.13 -11.73 -21.31
C GLU A 171 0.64 -10.60 -20.42
N ALA A 172 0.97 -10.91 -19.16
CA ALA A 172 1.64 -10.00 -18.25
C ALA A 172 3.15 -9.98 -18.53
N LEU A 173 3.70 -8.82 -18.86
CA LEU A 173 5.11 -8.67 -19.19
C LEU A 173 5.97 -8.56 -17.92
N PRO A 174 7.20 -9.13 -17.93
CA PRO A 174 8.09 -9.07 -16.78
C PRO A 174 8.55 -7.63 -16.51
N LEU A 175 8.55 -7.24 -15.24
CA LEU A 175 8.95 -5.91 -14.76
C LEU A 175 10.48 -5.73 -14.73
N GLN A 176 11.11 -5.84 -15.90
CA GLN A 176 12.55 -5.72 -16.11
C GLN A 176 12.83 -4.87 -17.36
N GLY A 177 14.01 -4.25 -17.43
CA GLY A 177 14.42 -3.46 -18.59
C GLY A 177 13.48 -2.28 -18.86
N GLU A 178 12.92 -2.21 -20.07
CA GLU A 178 12.03 -1.12 -20.48
C GLU A 178 10.70 -1.09 -19.70
N PHE A 179 10.17 -2.27 -19.34
CA PHE A 179 8.90 -2.42 -18.62
C PHE A 179 9.00 -2.08 -17.13
N GLN A 180 10.20 -1.79 -16.62
CA GLN A 180 10.38 -1.23 -15.28
C GLN A 180 9.92 0.24 -15.21
N SER A 181 10.07 0.97 -16.32
CA SER A 181 9.66 2.37 -16.41
C SER A 181 8.14 2.54 -16.44
N LEU A 182 7.66 3.72 -16.05
CA LEU A 182 6.26 4.09 -16.12
C LEU A 182 5.95 4.74 -17.48
N PRO A 183 4.73 4.54 -18.02
CA PRO A 183 4.26 5.30 -19.17
C PRO A 183 4.12 6.80 -18.83
N PRO A 184 3.98 7.68 -19.83
CA PRO A 184 3.67 9.08 -19.58
C PRO A 184 2.27 9.21 -18.98
N LEU A 185 2.21 9.34 -17.65
CA LEU A 185 0.96 9.44 -16.89
C LEU A 185 0.58 10.91 -16.69
N ARG A 186 -0.69 11.25 -16.90
CA ARG A 186 -1.21 12.60 -16.66
C ARG A 186 -1.72 12.74 -15.23
N MET A 187 -1.21 13.73 -14.53
CA MET A 187 -1.60 14.08 -13.16
C MET A 187 -2.29 15.44 -13.17
N LEU A 188 -3.54 15.48 -12.73
CA LEU A 188 -4.29 16.71 -12.52
C LEU A 188 -4.33 17.01 -11.02
N SER A 189 -3.70 18.11 -10.62
CA SER A 189 -3.84 18.67 -9.27
C SER A 189 -4.82 19.83 -9.29
N PHE A 190 -5.74 19.87 -8.35
CA PHE A 190 -6.74 20.94 -8.25
C PHE A 190 -6.97 21.36 -6.80
N ASP A 191 -7.44 22.58 -6.65
CA ASP A 191 -7.77 23.24 -5.38
C ASP A 191 -8.92 24.22 -5.63
N ILE A 192 -9.80 24.43 -4.64
CA ILE A 192 -10.96 25.32 -4.77
C ILE A 192 -10.95 26.41 -3.71
N GLU A 193 -11.56 27.54 -4.05
CA GLU A 193 -11.84 28.62 -3.11
C GLU A 193 -13.33 28.88 -3.02
N CYS A 194 -13.82 29.07 -1.80
CA CYS A 194 -15.24 29.30 -1.50
C CYS A 194 -15.39 30.56 -0.65
N VAL A 195 -16.53 31.25 -0.79
CA VAL A 195 -16.84 32.44 0.01
C VAL A 195 -18.12 32.22 0.79
N LYS A 196 -18.08 32.48 2.10
CA LYS A 196 -19.29 32.44 2.93
C LYS A 196 -20.19 33.63 2.62
N ALA A 197 -21.44 33.37 2.21
CA ALA A 197 -22.39 34.40 1.80
C ALA A 197 -22.80 35.32 2.98
N ASN A 198 -22.93 34.76 4.19
CA ASN A 198 -23.52 35.42 5.36
C ASN A 198 -22.53 35.77 6.50
N GLY A 199 -21.24 35.97 6.24
CA GLY A 199 -20.29 36.52 7.23
C GLY A 199 -19.04 35.66 7.47
N GLN A 200 -18.55 35.63 8.72
CA GLN A 200 -17.34 34.90 9.09
C GLN A 200 -17.65 33.46 9.52
N GLY A 201 -16.94 32.48 8.97
CA GLY A 201 -17.09 31.06 9.32
C GLY A 201 -16.61 30.13 8.20
N PHE A 202 -16.68 28.82 8.43
CA PHE A 202 -16.35 27.82 7.41
C PHE A 202 -17.47 27.76 6.33
N PRO A 203 -17.13 27.66 5.03
CA PRO A 203 -18.14 27.58 3.96
C PRO A 203 -18.94 26.27 3.98
N GLU A 204 -20.21 26.35 3.62
CA GLU A 204 -21.16 25.22 3.56
C GLU A 204 -21.63 24.97 2.12
N ALA A 205 -21.35 23.79 1.56
CA ALA A 205 -21.51 23.52 0.13
C ALA A 205 -22.94 23.66 -0.41
N GLN A 206 -23.95 23.57 0.46
CA GLN A 206 -25.36 23.75 0.08
C GLN A 206 -25.71 25.22 -0.21
N GLU A 207 -25.05 26.17 0.45
CA GLU A 207 -25.43 27.58 0.44
C GLU A 207 -24.33 28.46 -0.16
N ASP A 208 -23.08 28.22 0.23
CA ASP A 208 -21.95 29.08 -0.07
C ASP A 208 -21.34 28.73 -1.45
N PRO A 209 -21.08 29.74 -2.31
CA PRO A 209 -20.57 29.53 -3.67
C PRO A 209 -19.10 29.13 -3.70
N VAL A 210 -18.77 28.27 -4.67
CA VAL A 210 -17.40 28.09 -5.17
C VAL A 210 -17.08 29.28 -6.06
N ILE A 211 -16.01 30.01 -5.74
CA ILE A 211 -15.62 31.22 -6.46
C ILE A 211 -14.47 30.99 -7.43
N GLN A 212 -13.58 30.04 -7.15
CA GLN A 212 -12.46 29.70 -8.04
C GLN A 212 -12.12 28.22 -7.93
N ILE A 213 -11.67 27.66 -9.06
CA ILE A 213 -11.11 26.32 -9.15
C ILE A 213 -9.80 26.42 -9.92
N SER A 214 -8.71 26.09 -9.27
CA SER A 214 -7.41 25.97 -9.91
C SER A 214 -7.18 24.54 -10.38
N SER A 215 -6.49 24.38 -11.51
CA SER A 215 -6.21 23.08 -12.09
C SER A 215 -4.88 23.12 -12.81
N ILE A 216 -3.94 22.26 -12.38
CA ILE A 216 -2.60 22.14 -12.93
C ILE A 216 -2.42 20.71 -13.41
N VAL A 217 -2.09 20.57 -14.70
CA VAL A 217 -1.86 19.26 -15.32
C VAL A 217 -0.37 19.09 -15.55
N GLU A 218 0.19 18.01 -15.05
CA GLU A 218 1.57 17.61 -15.26
C GLU A 218 1.61 16.23 -15.93
N GLU A 219 2.56 16.02 -16.85
CA GLU A 219 2.83 14.72 -17.44
C GLU A 219 4.12 14.18 -16.85
N GLN A 220 4.03 13.02 -16.20
CA GLN A 220 5.20 12.32 -15.67
C GLN A 220 6.04 11.79 -16.84
N ARG A 221 7.05 12.54 -17.28
CA ARG A 221 7.98 12.10 -18.32
C ARG A 221 9.21 11.44 -17.71
N ARG A 222 9.68 10.38 -18.38
CA ARG A 222 11.03 9.84 -18.18
C ARG A 222 12.03 10.98 -18.40
N GLU A 223 12.93 11.21 -17.45
CA GLU A 223 14.06 12.12 -17.65
C GLU A 223 14.72 11.76 -18.99
N LYS A 224 14.78 12.71 -19.92
CA LYS A 224 15.44 12.51 -21.21
C LYS A 224 16.89 12.11 -20.91
N THR A 225 17.29 10.92 -21.35
CA THR A 225 18.70 10.57 -21.38
C THR A 225 19.42 11.55 -22.30
N GLN A 226 20.67 11.89 -21.98
CA GLN A 226 21.49 12.89 -22.67
C GLN A 226 21.63 12.72 -24.20
N ASN A 227 21.14 11.62 -24.78
CA ASN A 227 21.26 11.31 -26.20
C ASN A 227 20.17 11.93 -27.09
N ASP A 228 19.08 12.48 -26.55
CA ASP A 228 18.01 13.11 -27.37
C ASP A 228 18.19 14.64 -27.52
N LYS A 229 19.43 15.12 -27.68
CA LYS A 229 19.73 16.52 -28.01
C LYS A 229 19.79 16.75 -29.52
N ALA A 230 18.62 16.79 -30.15
CA ALA A 230 18.43 17.51 -31.41
C ALA A 230 17.47 18.68 -31.17
N GLN A 231 17.94 19.70 -30.44
CA GLN A 231 17.28 21.02 -30.38
C GLN A 231 18.33 22.15 -30.38
N PRO A 232 17.97 23.35 -30.86
CA PRO A 232 18.92 24.37 -31.32
C PRO A 232 19.79 24.91 -30.18
N PRO A 233 21.02 25.37 -30.48
CA PRO A 233 21.93 25.90 -29.46
C PRO A 233 21.41 27.24 -28.94
N GLY A 234 21.03 27.30 -27.66
CA GLY A 234 20.62 28.55 -27.01
C GLY A 234 19.96 28.46 -25.63
N THR A 235 19.54 27.28 -25.16
CA THR A 235 18.90 27.12 -23.84
C THR A 235 19.73 26.21 -22.92
N SER A 236 20.19 26.77 -21.80
CA SER A 236 20.91 26.06 -20.73
C SER A 236 20.05 24.93 -20.17
N SER A 237 20.58 23.71 -20.18
CA SER A 237 19.84 22.46 -20.13
C SER A 237 19.71 21.81 -18.74
N ASN A 238 19.26 22.54 -17.71
CA ASN A 238 19.04 21.96 -16.37
C ASN A 238 17.62 22.10 -15.78
N ASP A 239 16.70 22.87 -16.40
CA ASP A 239 15.37 23.15 -15.81
C ASP A 239 14.16 22.66 -16.63
N ALA A 240 14.38 21.89 -17.71
CA ALA A 240 13.33 21.59 -18.69
C ALA A 240 12.35 20.45 -18.32
N THR A 241 12.48 19.83 -17.14
CA THR A 241 11.64 18.70 -16.70
C THR A 241 10.48 19.09 -15.79
N ASP A 242 10.34 20.36 -15.41
CA ASP A 242 9.52 20.78 -14.26
C ASP A 242 8.34 21.73 -14.64
N GLN A 243 8.00 21.83 -15.93
CA GLN A 243 6.89 22.69 -16.38
C GLN A 243 5.59 21.90 -16.59
N PRO A 244 4.49 22.29 -15.93
CA PRO A 244 3.20 21.65 -16.14
C PRO A 244 2.71 21.87 -17.58
N LEU A 245 1.98 20.90 -18.12
CA LEU A 245 1.36 20.98 -19.45
C LEU A 245 0.43 22.19 -19.56
N CYS A 246 -0.38 22.41 -18.53
CA CYS A 246 -1.21 23.59 -18.44
C CYS A 246 -1.49 23.99 -16.98
N ARG A 247 -1.76 25.28 -16.80
CA ARG A 247 -2.27 25.88 -15.57
C ARG A 247 -3.55 26.60 -15.95
N VAL A 248 -4.65 26.24 -15.30
CA VAL A 248 -5.99 26.73 -15.62
C VAL A 248 -6.67 27.20 -14.36
N ILE A 249 -7.34 28.35 -14.45
CA ILE A 249 -8.22 28.90 -13.42
C ILE A 249 -9.61 29.03 -14.02
N PHE A 250 -10.59 28.47 -13.33
CA PHE A 250 -12.01 28.74 -13.52
C PHE A 250 -12.42 29.71 -12.40
N ALA A 251 -12.96 30.87 -12.74
CA ALA A 251 -13.33 31.91 -11.77
C ALA A 251 -14.78 32.37 -11.95
N LEU A 252 -15.46 32.62 -10.85
CA LEU A 252 -16.73 33.31 -10.82
C LEU A 252 -16.47 34.82 -10.88
N ASN A 253 -17.15 35.50 -11.82
CA ASN A 253 -16.93 36.88 -12.22
C ASN A 253 -15.57 37.16 -12.88
N GLU A 254 -15.49 38.28 -13.60
CA GLU A 254 -14.31 38.71 -14.35
C GLU A 254 -13.03 38.68 -13.50
N CYS A 255 -12.00 37.97 -13.95
CA CYS A 255 -10.72 37.83 -13.26
C CYS A 255 -9.59 38.32 -14.17
N ALA A 256 -8.69 39.16 -13.64
CA ALA A 256 -7.60 39.71 -14.45
C ALA A 256 -6.58 38.63 -14.88
N PRO A 257 -5.95 38.76 -16.06
CA PRO A 257 -5.02 37.75 -16.58
C PRO A 257 -3.84 37.43 -15.66
N ILE A 258 -3.41 36.16 -15.68
CA ILE A 258 -2.24 35.66 -14.94
C ILE A 258 -1.19 35.16 -15.93
N ALA A 259 0.04 35.64 -15.79
CA ALA A 259 1.13 35.22 -16.66
C ALA A 259 1.40 33.71 -16.52
N GLY A 260 1.33 32.99 -17.65
CA GLY A 260 1.58 31.54 -17.68
C GLY A 260 0.41 30.67 -17.16
N ALA A 261 -0.79 31.22 -17.03
CA ALA A 261 -2.00 30.46 -16.74
C ALA A 261 -3.18 30.91 -17.62
N TRP A 262 -4.04 29.97 -18.00
CA TRP A 262 -5.30 30.24 -18.69
C TRP A 262 -6.35 30.61 -17.65
N VAL A 263 -7.00 31.76 -17.81
CA VAL A 263 -8.03 32.24 -16.89
C VAL A 263 -9.36 32.27 -17.64
N PHE A 264 -10.27 31.38 -17.25
CA PHE A 264 -11.65 31.35 -17.71
C PHE A 264 -12.53 31.90 -16.60
N TRP A 265 -13.40 32.85 -16.93
CA TRP A 265 -14.35 33.40 -15.97
C TRP A 265 -15.78 33.28 -16.48
N PHE A 266 -16.71 33.15 -15.55
CA PHE A 266 -18.12 32.89 -15.80
C PHE A 266 -18.98 33.80 -14.92
N GLU A 267 -20.14 34.20 -15.41
CA GLU A 267 -21.11 34.95 -14.59
C GLU A 267 -21.96 34.01 -13.73
N ASP A 268 -22.18 32.78 -14.21
CA ASP A 268 -22.95 31.75 -13.51
C ASP A 268 -22.04 30.65 -12.93
N GLU A 269 -22.29 30.31 -11.66
CA GLU A 269 -21.51 29.29 -10.95
C GLU A 269 -21.77 27.89 -11.50
N ALA A 270 -23.01 27.56 -11.88
CA ALA A 270 -23.33 26.23 -12.41
C ALA A 270 -22.60 25.99 -13.74
N GLU A 271 -22.55 27.00 -14.62
CA GLU A 271 -21.76 26.95 -15.84
C GLU A 271 -20.26 26.72 -15.56
N MET A 272 -19.69 27.44 -14.58
CA MET A 272 -18.29 27.26 -14.18
C MET A 272 -18.00 25.80 -13.76
N LEU A 273 -18.86 25.20 -12.94
CA LEU A 273 -18.72 23.81 -12.48
C LEU A 273 -18.83 22.81 -13.64
N ILE A 274 -19.77 23.02 -14.56
CA ILE A 274 -19.95 22.18 -15.75
C ILE A 274 -18.70 22.25 -16.63
N LYS A 275 -18.17 23.45 -16.87
CA LYS A 275 -16.98 23.69 -17.69
C LYS A 275 -15.72 23.09 -17.08
N TRP A 276 -15.59 23.13 -15.75
CA TRP A 276 -14.52 22.42 -15.06
C TRP A 276 -14.62 20.89 -15.24
N ALA A 277 -15.82 20.32 -15.09
CA ALA A 277 -16.03 18.89 -15.31
C ALA A 277 -15.79 18.48 -16.78
N GLU A 278 -16.15 19.32 -17.75
CA GLU A 278 -15.79 19.14 -19.17
C GLU A 278 -14.27 19.13 -19.35
N PHE A 279 -13.57 20.09 -18.74
CA PHE A 279 -12.11 20.14 -18.79
C PHE A 279 -11.46 18.86 -18.24
N VAL A 280 -11.93 18.33 -17.10
CA VAL A 280 -11.43 17.06 -16.56
C VAL A 280 -11.62 15.90 -17.56
N ARG A 281 -12.76 15.87 -18.26
CA ARG A 281 -13.03 14.84 -19.28
C ARG A 281 -12.14 14.98 -20.52
N GLU A 282 -11.89 16.20 -20.98
CA GLU A 282 -11.07 16.48 -22.16
C GLU A 282 -9.57 16.27 -21.92
N VAL A 283 -9.06 16.68 -20.75
CA VAL A 283 -7.67 16.43 -20.35
C VAL A 283 -7.40 14.93 -20.18
N ASP A 284 -8.41 14.19 -19.73
CA ASP A 284 -8.36 12.77 -19.40
C ASP A 284 -7.19 12.40 -18.46
N PRO A 285 -7.13 12.93 -17.23
CA PRO A 285 -6.04 12.63 -16.31
C PRO A 285 -6.10 11.19 -15.78
N ASP A 286 -4.94 10.54 -15.67
CA ASP A 286 -4.81 9.23 -15.03
C ASP A 286 -4.92 9.34 -13.51
N PHE A 287 -4.37 10.43 -12.95
CA PHE A 287 -4.39 10.74 -11.53
C PHE A 287 -5.12 12.04 -11.24
N LEU A 288 -6.04 12.00 -10.28
CA LEU A 288 -6.59 13.19 -9.63
C LEU A 288 -5.89 13.36 -8.29
N THR A 289 -5.27 14.51 -8.06
CA THR A 289 -4.50 14.80 -6.85
C THR A 289 -4.82 16.19 -6.31
N GLY A 290 -4.39 16.46 -5.08
CA GLY A 290 -4.58 17.72 -4.38
C GLY A 290 -4.24 17.54 -2.90
N TYR A 291 -4.57 18.51 -2.05
CA TYR A 291 -4.37 18.41 -0.61
C TYR A 291 -5.72 18.45 0.10
N ASN A 292 -6.17 17.33 0.68
CA ASN A 292 -7.52 17.17 1.21
C ASN A 292 -8.62 17.20 0.11
N CYS A 293 -8.26 16.87 -1.13
CA CYS A 293 -9.11 17.01 -2.30
C CYS A 293 -10.27 16.04 -2.36
N ILE A 294 -10.20 14.89 -1.69
CA ILE A 294 -11.31 13.93 -1.69
C ILE A 294 -12.33 14.34 -0.63
N ASN A 295 -11.86 14.57 0.60
CA ASN A 295 -12.73 14.81 1.76
C ASN A 295 -13.34 16.22 1.77
N PHE A 296 -12.66 17.21 1.16
CA PHE A 296 -13.13 18.58 1.05
C PHE A 296 -13.48 18.95 -0.39
N ASP A 297 -12.49 19.17 -1.27
CA ASP A 297 -12.69 19.85 -2.56
C ASP A 297 -13.74 19.15 -3.45
N LEU A 298 -13.54 17.86 -3.75
CA LEU A 298 -14.42 17.11 -4.63
C LEU A 298 -15.81 16.90 -4.00
N CYS A 299 -15.87 16.66 -2.69
CA CYS A 299 -17.13 16.59 -1.96
C CYS A 299 -17.91 17.91 -2.03
N TYR A 300 -17.22 19.03 -1.87
CA TYR A 300 -17.81 20.36 -1.92
C TYR A 300 -18.36 20.63 -3.32
N LEU A 301 -17.57 20.40 -4.37
CA LEU A 301 -17.97 20.57 -5.77
C LEU A 301 -19.21 19.74 -6.13
N LEU A 302 -19.26 18.46 -5.76
CA LEU A 302 -20.40 17.58 -6.08
C LEU A 302 -21.66 17.96 -5.28
N THR A 303 -21.51 18.34 -4.02
CA THR A 303 -22.63 18.79 -3.18
C THR A 303 -23.19 20.10 -3.71
N ARG A 304 -22.31 21.04 -4.08
CA ARG A 304 -22.68 22.34 -4.65
C ARG A 304 -23.36 22.19 -6.01
N ALA A 305 -22.81 21.35 -6.89
CA ALA A 305 -23.43 21.05 -8.18
C ALA A 305 -24.84 20.47 -8.02
N THR A 306 -25.06 19.63 -7.01
CA THR A 306 -26.40 19.10 -6.71
C THR A 306 -27.35 20.21 -6.22
N ALA A 307 -26.87 21.11 -5.36
CA ALA A 307 -27.67 22.24 -4.86
C ALA A 307 -28.07 23.20 -6.00
N LEU A 308 -27.17 23.45 -6.95
CA LEU A 308 -27.40 24.31 -8.12
C LEU A 308 -28.13 23.60 -9.28
N LYS A 309 -28.34 22.28 -9.19
CA LYS A 309 -28.85 21.44 -10.29
C LYS A 309 -27.98 21.51 -11.55
N ALA A 310 -26.66 21.61 -11.37
CA ALA A 310 -25.67 21.61 -12.45
C ALA A 310 -25.46 20.17 -12.97
N GLU A 311 -26.14 19.81 -14.06
CA GLU A 311 -26.09 18.46 -14.62
C GLU A 311 -24.72 18.12 -15.23
N GLY A 312 -24.28 16.87 -15.05
CA GLY A 312 -23.05 16.34 -15.67
C GLY A 312 -21.74 16.65 -14.94
N VAL A 313 -21.77 17.39 -13.82
CA VAL A 313 -20.58 17.63 -12.98
C VAL A 313 -20.11 16.34 -12.29
N ASN A 314 -21.03 15.46 -11.91
CA ASN A 314 -20.75 14.15 -11.32
C ASN A 314 -20.26 13.08 -12.33
N CYS A 315 -20.23 13.40 -13.63
CA CYS A 315 -19.76 12.51 -14.70
C CYS A 315 -18.24 12.64 -14.93
N LEU A 316 -17.44 12.40 -13.88
CA LEU A 316 -15.97 12.54 -13.91
C LEU A 316 -15.23 11.26 -14.36
N SER A 317 -15.93 10.12 -14.32
CA SER A 317 -15.44 8.81 -14.71
C SER A 317 -15.07 8.73 -16.20
N ARG A 318 -14.15 7.81 -16.54
CA ARG A 318 -13.91 7.41 -17.94
C ARG A 318 -15.08 6.63 -18.54
N LEU A 319 -15.98 6.08 -17.73
CA LEU A 319 -17.21 5.42 -18.20
C LEU A 319 -18.32 6.45 -18.40
N LYS A 320 -18.94 6.48 -19.58
CA LYS A 320 -19.93 7.51 -19.95
C LYS A 320 -21.19 7.47 -19.09
N ALA A 321 -21.64 6.28 -18.73
CA ALA A 321 -22.86 6.05 -17.96
C ALA A 321 -22.65 6.05 -16.43
N PHE A 322 -21.40 6.23 -15.96
CA PHE A 322 -21.08 6.16 -14.53
C PHE A 322 -21.07 7.55 -13.91
N GLU A 323 -21.92 7.74 -12.90
CA GLU A 323 -21.99 8.95 -12.09
C GLU A 323 -21.27 8.75 -10.75
N SER A 324 -20.33 9.63 -10.44
CA SER A 324 -19.65 9.66 -9.15
C SER A 324 -20.60 10.10 -8.04
N ARG A 325 -20.72 9.28 -6.99
CA ARG A 325 -21.57 9.57 -5.82
C ARG A 325 -20.72 9.54 -4.56
N ILE A 326 -21.02 10.45 -3.63
CA ILE A 326 -20.36 10.53 -2.33
C ILE A 326 -20.88 9.38 -1.47
N SER A 327 -19.96 8.64 -0.86
CA SER A 327 -20.25 7.63 0.15
C SER A 327 -19.37 7.83 1.38
N ASP A 328 -19.97 7.73 2.56
CA ASP A 328 -19.22 7.82 3.81
C ASP A 328 -18.61 6.46 4.15
N THR A 329 -17.32 6.47 4.48
CA THR A 329 -16.55 5.28 4.82
C THR A 329 -15.83 5.50 6.15
N ARG A 330 -15.73 4.44 6.94
CA ARG A 330 -15.01 4.48 8.21
C ARG A 330 -13.87 3.49 8.18
N PHE A 331 -12.65 4.00 8.33
CA PHE A 331 -11.45 3.19 8.41
C PHE A 331 -10.96 3.14 9.85
N SER A 332 -10.62 1.95 10.35
CA SER A 332 -10.07 1.79 11.70
C SER A 332 -8.95 0.77 11.71
N SER A 333 -7.79 1.15 12.26
CA SER A 333 -6.66 0.24 12.52
C SER A 333 -5.88 0.69 13.75
N ARG A 334 -5.21 -0.25 14.43
CA ARG A 334 -4.33 0.08 15.57
C ARG A 334 -3.14 0.95 15.16
N ALA A 335 -2.67 0.81 13.92
CA ALA A 335 -1.48 1.51 13.44
C ALA A 335 -1.75 2.94 12.98
N LEU A 336 -2.88 3.16 12.29
CA LEU A 336 -3.23 4.45 11.70
C LEU A 336 -4.33 5.19 12.48
N GLY A 337 -5.00 4.55 13.43
CA GLY A 337 -6.14 5.12 14.15
C GLY A 337 -7.47 4.89 13.44
N THR A 338 -8.50 5.62 13.89
CA THR A 338 -9.84 5.61 13.28
C THR A 338 -10.05 6.94 12.56
N HIS A 339 -10.40 6.87 11.29
CA HIS A 339 -10.66 8.01 10.41
C HIS A 339 -11.98 7.82 9.69
N ASP A 340 -12.79 8.86 9.66
CA ASP A 340 -13.99 8.93 8.84
C ASP A 340 -13.60 9.63 7.54
N ASN A 341 -13.71 8.91 6.42
CA ASN A 341 -13.29 9.35 5.10
C ASN A 341 -14.47 9.26 4.12
N LYS A 342 -14.42 10.08 3.07
CA LYS A 342 -15.38 10.03 1.98
C LYS A 342 -14.78 9.27 0.81
N GLU A 343 -15.58 8.42 0.19
CA GLU A 343 -15.22 7.71 -1.03
C GLU A 343 -16.10 8.24 -2.17
N ILE A 344 -15.44 8.75 -3.21
CA ILE A 344 -16.07 9.23 -4.44
C ILE A 344 -15.49 8.40 -5.59
N PRO A 345 -16.20 7.38 -6.09
CA PRO A 345 -15.69 6.56 -7.17
C PRO A 345 -15.54 7.37 -8.48
N VAL A 346 -14.37 7.30 -9.09
CA VAL A 346 -14.07 7.92 -10.40
C VAL A 346 -13.45 6.85 -11.30
N GLU A 347 -14.29 5.93 -11.80
CA GLU A 347 -13.82 4.72 -12.49
C GLU A 347 -12.86 5.05 -13.67
N GLY A 348 -11.76 4.30 -13.72
CA GLY A 348 -10.69 4.49 -14.70
C GLY A 348 -9.67 5.58 -14.36
N ARG A 349 -9.85 6.32 -13.25
CA ARG A 349 -8.87 7.30 -12.71
C ARG A 349 -8.47 6.93 -11.29
N VAL A 350 -7.22 7.23 -10.92
CA VAL A 350 -6.70 6.99 -9.57
C VAL A 350 -6.68 8.29 -8.79
N GLN A 351 -7.14 8.27 -7.53
CA GLN A 351 -7.16 9.46 -6.68
C GLN A 351 -6.02 9.42 -5.67
N PHE A 352 -5.14 10.42 -5.69
CA PHE A 352 -4.01 10.59 -4.78
C PHE A 352 -4.23 11.84 -3.92
N ASP A 353 -4.82 11.67 -2.75
CA ASP A 353 -4.90 12.77 -1.79
C ASP A 353 -3.60 12.87 -0.99
N VAL A 354 -2.84 13.94 -1.22
CA VAL A 354 -1.51 14.11 -0.60
C VAL A 354 -1.61 14.22 0.93
N LEU A 355 -2.71 14.73 1.48
CA LEU A 355 -2.89 14.79 2.92
C LEU A 355 -2.96 13.38 3.52
N GLU A 356 -3.74 12.49 2.91
CA GLU A 356 -3.91 11.11 3.37
C GLU A 356 -2.61 10.31 3.20
N LEU A 357 -1.89 10.51 2.09
CA LEU A 357 -0.57 9.91 1.87
C LEU A 357 0.45 10.34 2.94
N VAL A 358 0.51 11.65 3.25
CA VAL A 358 1.44 12.17 4.27
C VAL A 358 1.06 11.67 5.67
N ARG A 359 -0.23 11.65 6.03
CA ARG A 359 -0.71 11.12 7.33
C ARG A 359 -0.38 9.65 7.52
N ARG A 360 -0.40 8.88 6.44
CA ARG A 360 -0.10 7.46 6.47
C ARG A 360 1.39 7.17 6.61
N ASP A 361 2.22 7.87 5.83
CA ASP A 361 3.65 7.54 5.72
C ASP A 361 4.52 8.32 6.71
N TYR A 362 4.05 9.47 7.20
CA TYR A 362 4.82 10.37 8.08
C TYR A 362 4.07 10.71 9.37
N LYS A 363 4.82 10.74 10.48
CA LYS A 363 4.33 11.21 11.78
C LYS A 363 4.83 12.62 12.05
N LEU A 364 3.99 13.61 11.79
CA LEU A 364 4.33 15.04 11.89
C LEU A 364 3.62 15.72 13.07
N LYS A 365 4.11 16.92 13.44
CA LYS A 365 3.47 17.77 14.46
C LYS A 365 2.16 18.40 13.97
N SER A 366 2.14 18.80 12.70
CA SER A 366 0.98 19.35 12.02
C SER A 366 0.90 18.75 10.61
N TYR A 367 -0.31 18.64 10.08
CA TYR A 367 -0.61 18.19 8.72
C TYR A 367 -1.31 19.29 7.92
N SER A 368 -1.02 20.57 8.20
CA SER A 368 -1.44 21.64 7.31
C SER A 368 -0.51 21.70 6.09
N LEU A 369 -1.05 22.10 4.93
CA LEU A 369 -0.28 22.23 3.70
C LEU A 369 0.96 23.12 3.91
N ASN A 370 0.81 24.24 4.63
CA ASN A 370 1.91 25.13 4.97
C ASN A 370 3.01 24.45 5.79
N PHE A 371 2.64 23.69 6.82
CA PHE A 371 3.63 22.99 7.66
C PHE A 371 4.34 21.90 6.86
N VAL A 372 3.59 21.05 6.15
CA VAL A 372 4.13 19.94 5.35
C VAL A 372 5.03 20.45 4.23
N SER A 373 4.59 21.49 3.51
CA SER A 373 5.39 22.15 2.48
C SER A 373 6.66 22.73 3.07
N SER A 374 6.58 23.42 4.21
CA SER A 374 7.78 23.94 4.88
C SER A 374 8.72 22.81 5.33
N GLU A 375 8.21 21.66 5.75
CA GLU A 375 9.06 20.59 6.28
C GLU A 375 9.80 19.85 5.18
N PHE A 376 9.13 19.55 4.06
CA PHE A 376 9.71 18.73 2.99
C PHE A 376 10.26 19.52 1.81
N LEU A 377 9.76 20.73 1.56
CA LEU A 377 10.18 21.58 0.45
C LEU A 377 11.21 22.66 0.87
N LYS A 378 11.67 22.67 2.13
CA LYS A 378 12.83 23.49 2.55
C LYS A 378 13.99 23.26 1.57
N GLU A 379 14.20 24.23 0.69
CA GLU A 379 15.35 24.27 -0.20
C GLU A 379 16.60 24.35 0.67
N GLN A 380 17.58 23.46 0.41
CA GLN A 380 18.91 23.60 1.00
C GLN A 380 19.43 25.00 0.68
N LYS A 381 20.17 25.60 1.62
CA LYS A 381 20.78 26.93 1.46
C LYS A 381 21.29 27.12 0.03
N PRO A 382 20.70 28.04 -0.74
CA PRO A 382 21.14 28.31 -2.10
C PRO A 382 22.57 28.84 -2.03
N SER A 383 23.36 28.52 -3.05
CA SER A 383 24.65 29.17 -3.23
C SER A 383 24.45 30.68 -3.43
N SER A 384 25.45 31.50 -3.11
CA SER A 384 25.35 32.97 -3.04
C SER A 384 24.81 33.66 -4.30
N PHE A 385 24.77 32.95 -5.44
CA PHE A 385 24.26 33.44 -6.73
C PHE A 385 22.76 33.18 -6.94
N GLU A 386 22.23 32.06 -6.42
CA GLU A 386 20.78 31.74 -6.45
C GLU A 386 19.98 32.66 -5.53
N LEU A 387 20.61 33.20 -4.47
CA LEU A 387 19.98 34.11 -3.51
C LEU A 387 19.38 35.36 -4.19
N ILE A 388 19.99 35.88 -5.27
CA ILE A 388 19.52 37.11 -5.93
C ILE A 388 18.30 36.82 -6.84
N GLN A 389 18.31 35.70 -7.57
CA GLN A 389 17.16 35.26 -8.38
C GLN A 389 16.00 34.79 -7.51
N GLN A 390 16.32 34.13 -6.40
CA GLN A 390 15.37 33.66 -5.42
C GLN A 390 14.82 34.82 -4.59
N THR A 391 15.57 35.90 -4.33
CA THR A 391 15.03 37.13 -3.71
C THR A 391 13.99 37.79 -4.63
N TYR A 392 14.22 37.86 -5.95
CA TYR A 392 13.19 38.34 -6.89
C TYR A 392 11.96 37.41 -6.94
N LYS A 393 12.13 36.09 -6.81
CA LYS A 393 11.03 35.11 -6.81
C LYS A 393 10.30 35.02 -5.46
N SER A 394 11.01 35.17 -4.35
CA SER A 394 10.50 35.06 -2.96
C SER A 394 9.92 36.38 -2.44
N VAL A 395 10.38 37.54 -2.93
CA VAL A 395 9.72 38.83 -2.70
C VAL A 395 8.33 38.86 -3.37
N MET A 396 8.15 38.17 -4.51
CA MET A 396 6.83 37.98 -5.11
C MET A 396 6.00 36.85 -4.47
N LEU A 397 6.63 35.79 -3.93
CA LEU A 397 5.94 34.61 -3.38
C LEU A 397 5.60 34.67 -1.88
N HIS A 398 6.20 35.57 -1.10
CA HIS A 398 5.89 35.76 0.33
C HIS A 398 4.94 36.92 0.63
N GLN A 399 4.52 37.71 -0.37
CA GLN A 399 3.65 38.88 -0.17
C GLN A 399 2.15 38.62 -0.36
N GLU A 400 1.74 37.38 -0.63
CA GLU A 400 0.34 37.04 -0.93
C GLU A 400 -0.19 35.81 -0.17
N ASP A 401 0.17 35.63 1.10
CA ASP A 401 -0.61 34.72 1.95
C ASP A 401 -1.99 35.36 2.21
N VAL A 402 -3.03 34.81 1.58
CA VAL A 402 -4.41 35.27 1.74
C VAL A 402 -5.02 34.54 2.92
N HIS A 403 -5.22 35.25 4.03
CA HIS A 403 -5.97 34.71 5.15
C HIS A 403 -7.44 34.50 4.73
N TYR A 404 -8.05 33.38 5.13
CA TYR A 404 -9.41 33.01 4.73
C TYR A 404 -10.45 34.11 4.96
N SER A 405 -10.27 34.91 6.02
CA SER A 405 -11.15 36.04 6.34
C SER A 405 -11.15 37.16 5.29
N MET A 406 -10.08 37.26 4.49
CA MET A 406 -9.94 38.29 3.44
C MET A 406 -10.51 37.83 2.09
N ILE A 407 -10.77 36.53 1.89
CA ILE A 407 -11.20 35.98 0.60
C ILE A 407 -12.53 36.62 0.16
N GLY A 408 -13.49 36.77 1.06
CA GLY A 408 -14.78 37.39 0.75
C GLY A 408 -14.68 38.85 0.30
N ASP A 409 -13.80 39.63 0.94
CA ASP A 409 -13.60 41.04 0.58
C ASP A 409 -12.80 41.19 -0.73
N LEU A 410 -11.80 40.33 -0.94
CA LEU A 410 -11.04 40.28 -2.19
C LEU A 410 -11.93 39.85 -3.37
N PHE A 411 -12.89 38.95 -3.14
CA PHE A 411 -13.81 38.49 -4.18
C PHE A 411 -14.78 39.60 -4.62
N ARG A 412 -15.35 40.33 -3.65
CA ARG A 412 -16.26 41.48 -3.87
C ARG A 412 -15.56 42.71 -4.45
N GLY A 413 -14.23 42.71 -4.50
CA GLY A 413 -13.43 43.80 -5.06
C GLY A 413 -13.39 43.80 -6.60
N SER A 414 -12.23 44.13 -7.14
CA SER A 414 -11.99 44.27 -8.58
C SER A 414 -11.50 42.97 -9.23
N PRO A 415 -11.47 42.88 -10.57
CA PRO A 415 -10.83 41.76 -11.27
C PRO A 415 -9.38 41.49 -10.82
N THR A 416 -8.66 42.54 -10.38
CA THR A 416 -7.29 42.43 -9.86
C THR A 416 -7.23 41.79 -8.47
N THR A 417 -8.22 42.04 -7.60
CA THR A 417 -8.27 41.38 -6.28
C THR A 417 -8.67 39.91 -6.43
N ARG A 418 -9.57 39.58 -7.36
CA ARG A 418 -9.87 38.19 -7.74
C ARG A 418 -8.65 37.47 -8.35
N ARG A 419 -7.83 38.17 -9.13
CA ARG A 419 -6.54 37.65 -9.61
C ARG A 419 -5.60 37.25 -8.48
N ARG A 420 -5.58 38.00 -7.38
CA ARG A 420 -4.76 37.66 -6.19
C ARG A 420 -5.22 36.35 -5.55
N ILE A 421 -6.54 36.12 -5.43
CA ILE A 421 -7.09 34.84 -4.98
C ILE A 421 -6.66 33.72 -5.96
N ALA A 422 -6.71 33.97 -7.26
CA ALA A 422 -6.38 32.96 -8.26
C ALA A 422 -4.90 32.57 -8.26
N VAL A 423 -3.99 33.52 -7.98
CA VAL A 423 -2.57 33.22 -7.80
C VAL A 423 -2.34 32.38 -6.54
N TYR A 424 -3.05 32.68 -5.45
CA TYR A 424 -3.04 31.89 -4.22
C TYR A 424 -3.55 30.47 -4.47
N CYS A 425 -4.72 30.30 -5.09
CA CYS A 425 -5.30 29.00 -5.41
C CYS A 425 -4.40 28.18 -6.35
N LEU A 426 -3.77 28.81 -7.37
CA LEU A 426 -2.78 28.12 -8.22
C LEU A 426 -1.56 27.61 -7.44
N LYS A 427 -1.11 28.35 -6.43
CA LYS A 427 -0.01 27.93 -5.56
C LYS A 427 -0.43 26.70 -4.76
N ASP A 428 -1.64 26.69 -4.21
CA ASP A 428 -2.15 25.59 -3.40
C ASP A 428 -2.45 24.33 -4.23
N ALA A 429 -2.82 24.45 -5.52
CA ALA A 429 -2.83 23.30 -6.44
C ALA A 429 -1.43 22.84 -6.89
N LEU A 430 -0.41 23.70 -6.89
CA LEU A 430 0.96 23.33 -7.32
C LEU A 430 1.75 22.59 -6.23
N LEU A 431 1.59 22.98 -4.96
CA LEU A 431 2.32 22.40 -3.85
C LEU A 431 2.12 20.87 -3.71
N PRO A 432 0.92 20.30 -3.87
CA PRO A 432 0.69 18.85 -3.88
C PRO A 432 1.51 18.11 -4.93
N LEU A 433 1.61 18.63 -6.17
CA LEU A 433 2.43 18.02 -7.22
C LEU A 433 3.91 18.00 -6.83
N ARG A 434 4.41 19.12 -6.30
CA ARG A 434 5.80 19.22 -5.81
C ARG A 434 6.07 18.26 -4.67
N LEU A 435 5.15 18.14 -3.72
CA LEU A 435 5.26 17.18 -2.61
C LEU A 435 5.25 15.74 -3.12
N LEU A 436 4.36 15.42 -4.05
CA LEU A 436 4.25 14.09 -4.65
C LEU A 436 5.52 13.68 -5.39
N SER A 437 6.10 14.61 -6.17
CA SER A 437 7.39 14.43 -6.85
C SER A 437 8.55 14.32 -5.85
N LYS A 438 8.64 15.23 -4.88
CA LYS A 438 9.72 15.27 -3.87
C LYS A 438 9.76 14.02 -2.99
N LEU A 439 8.60 13.53 -2.56
CA LEU A 439 8.45 12.34 -1.71
C LEU A 439 8.32 11.05 -2.51
N LEU A 440 8.21 11.15 -3.84
CA LEU A 440 8.14 10.04 -4.79
C LEU A 440 6.99 9.08 -4.49
N PHE A 441 5.83 9.61 -4.06
CA PHE A 441 4.69 8.79 -3.69
C PHE A 441 4.21 7.90 -4.84
N LEU A 442 4.14 8.43 -6.08
CA LEU A 442 3.76 7.64 -7.25
C LEU A 442 4.63 6.39 -7.40
N PHE A 443 5.96 6.56 -7.39
CA PHE A 443 6.89 5.46 -7.56
C PHE A 443 6.81 4.45 -6.41
N ASN A 444 6.77 4.93 -5.17
CA ASN A 444 6.71 4.06 -3.99
C ASN A 444 5.45 3.19 -4.00
N TYR A 445 4.30 3.78 -4.34
CA TYR A 445 3.02 3.05 -4.35
C TYR A 445 2.87 2.14 -5.56
N VAL A 446 3.37 2.53 -6.74
CA VAL A 446 3.40 1.63 -7.90
C VAL A 446 4.30 0.42 -7.63
N GLU A 447 5.50 0.62 -7.06
CA GLU A 447 6.40 -0.47 -6.70
C GLU A 447 5.80 -1.37 -5.61
N MET A 448 5.12 -0.79 -4.62
CA MET A 448 4.36 -1.57 -3.63
C MET A 448 3.29 -2.42 -4.32
N SER A 449 2.51 -1.85 -5.24
CA SER A 449 1.43 -2.52 -5.98
C SER A 449 1.95 -3.67 -6.84
N ARG A 450 3.11 -3.49 -7.47
CA ARG A 450 3.84 -4.50 -8.25
C ARG A 450 4.34 -5.65 -7.37
N VAL A 451 4.93 -5.33 -6.22
CA VAL A 451 5.49 -6.30 -5.27
C VAL A 451 4.39 -7.12 -4.59
N THR A 452 3.30 -6.48 -4.17
CA THR A 452 2.20 -7.18 -3.48
C THR A 452 1.25 -7.89 -4.44
N GLY A 453 1.28 -7.54 -5.73
CA GLY A 453 0.38 -8.10 -6.74
C GLY A 453 -1.06 -7.57 -6.63
N THR A 454 -1.23 -6.32 -6.19
CA THR A 454 -2.55 -5.78 -5.81
C THR A 454 -2.87 -4.50 -6.57
N PRO A 455 -4.14 -4.22 -6.89
CA PRO A 455 -4.52 -2.94 -7.53
C PRO A 455 -3.99 -1.74 -6.75
N LEU A 456 -3.58 -0.68 -7.46
CA LEU A 456 -3.03 0.52 -6.85
C LEU A 456 -4.04 1.19 -5.91
N THR A 457 -5.32 1.24 -6.31
CA THR A 457 -6.42 1.81 -5.51
C THR A 457 -6.57 1.10 -4.17
N TYR A 458 -6.30 -0.20 -4.10
CA TYR A 458 -6.40 -0.95 -2.86
C TYR A 458 -5.34 -0.53 -1.86
N LEU A 459 -4.18 -0.03 -2.32
CA LEU A 459 -3.18 0.52 -1.41
C LEU A 459 -3.60 1.86 -0.83
N LEU A 460 -4.59 2.55 -1.39
CA LEU A 460 -5.03 3.88 -0.95
C LEU A 460 -6.26 3.79 -0.06
N THR A 461 -7.28 3.04 -0.50
CA THR A 461 -8.57 2.94 0.19
C THR A 461 -8.63 1.82 1.21
N ARG A 462 -7.72 0.83 1.16
CA ARG A 462 -7.77 -0.37 1.99
C ARG A 462 -6.42 -0.69 2.63
N GLN A 463 -6.44 -1.12 3.89
CA GLN A 463 -5.48 -2.15 4.30
C GLN A 463 -6.04 -3.46 3.74
N LEU A 464 -5.24 -4.14 2.93
CA LEU A 464 -5.64 -5.31 2.15
C LEU A 464 -6.24 -6.42 3.03
N HIS A 465 -7.56 -6.54 3.06
CA HIS A 465 -8.25 -7.67 3.66
C HIS A 465 -8.39 -8.79 2.60
N TYR A 466 -7.45 -9.74 2.58
CA TYR A 466 -7.50 -10.90 1.68
C TYR A 466 -7.88 -12.18 2.41
N LEU A 467 -8.72 -13.02 1.79
CA LEU A 467 -9.37 -14.19 2.42
C LEU A 467 -8.88 -15.53 1.86
N VAL A 468 -8.52 -16.43 2.77
CA VAL A 468 -8.30 -17.89 2.59
C VAL A 468 -8.77 -18.53 3.92
N PRO A 469 -9.16 -19.82 3.96
CA PRO A 469 -10.54 -20.36 3.93
C PRO A 469 -11.58 -19.64 4.83
N SER A 470 -12.87 -19.96 4.65
CA SER A 470 -13.96 -19.55 5.57
C SER A 470 -13.85 -20.34 6.88
N VAL A 471 -12.80 -20.11 7.66
CA VAL A 471 -12.77 -20.60 9.04
C VAL A 471 -13.85 -19.82 9.77
N LYS A 472 -14.89 -20.51 10.27
CA LYS A 472 -15.85 -19.87 11.18
C LYS A 472 -15.04 -19.13 12.24
N ARG A 473 -15.39 -17.88 12.56
CA ARG A 473 -14.79 -17.15 13.68
C ARG A 473 -15.12 -17.94 14.96
N VAL A 474 -14.30 -18.93 15.28
CA VAL A 474 -14.46 -19.76 16.49
C VAL A 474 -13.83 -18.94 17.61
N GLY A 475 -14.67 -18.10 18.20
CA GLY A 475 -14.29 -17.08 19.17
C GLY A 475 -14.99 -15.78 18.80
N GLY A 476 -15.77 -15.22 19.73
CA GLY A 476 -16.20 -13.83 19.63
C GLY A 476 -14.99 -12.88 19.61
N ASP A 477 -15.21 -11.59 19.80
CA ASP A 477 -14.19 -10.55 20.05
C ASP A 477 -13.35 -10.82 21.33
N ARG A 478 -12.78 -12.03 21.47
CA ARG A 478 -11.76 -12.31 22.45
C ARG A 478 -10.49 -11.68 21.93
N ASP A 479 -10.22 -10.49 22.43
CA ASP A 479 -8.97 -9.76 22.30
C ASP A 479 -7.88 -10.46 23.14
N ASP A 480 -7.76 -11.80 22.98
CA ASP A 480 -6.78 -12.63 23.68
C ASP A 480 -5.40 -12.25 23.16
N LYS A 481 -4.77 -11.30 23.85
CA LYS A 481 -3.40 -10.88 23.59
C LYS A 481 -2.49 -12.07 23.84
N TYR A 482 -1.81 -12.53 22.78
CA TYR A 482 -0.81 -13.57 22.90
C TYR A 482 0.54 -13.00 23.33
N GLU A 483 1.42 -13.86 23.85
CA GLU A 483 2.74 -13.44 24.33
C GLU A 483 3.60 -12.93 23.17
N GLY A 484 3.91 -11.62 23.20
CA GLY A 484 4.69 -10.93 22.19
C GLY A 484 6.20 -11.13 22.32
N ALA A 485 6.97 -10.18 21.78
CA ALA A 485 8.43 -10.16 21.90
C ALA A 485 8.88 -9.96 23.36
N THR A 486 10.02 -10.56 23.72
CA THR A 486 10.69 -10.27 25.01
C THR A 486 11.46 -8.96 24.93
N VAL A 487 11.37 -8.21 26.02
CA VAL A 487 12.28 -7.10 26.32
C VAL A 487 13.04 -7.47 27.58
N LEU A 488 14.35 -7.66 27.46
CA LEU A 488 15.23 -7.95 28.59
C LEU A 488 15.15 -6.82 29.62
N GLU A 489 15.33 -7.16 30.89
CA GLU A 489 15.37 -6.13 31.94
C GLU A 489 16.59 -5.22 31.75
N PRO A 490 16.39 -3.89 31.64
CA PRO A 490 17.48 -2.96 31.43
C PRO A 490 18.29 -2.79 32.71
N LEU A 491 19.62 -2.85 32.58
CA LEU A 491 20.54 -2.34 33.60
C LEU A 491 20.55 -0.81 33.51
N LYS A 492 19.60 -0.17 34.19
CA LYS A 492 19.37 1.28 34.11
C LYS A 492 20.61 2.04 34.57
N GLY A 493 20.95 3.10 33.86
CA GLY A 493 22.09 3.94 34.21
C GLY A 493 22.57 4.80 33.06
N PHE A 494 23.53 5.66 33.40
CA PHE A 494 24.33 6.40 32.45
C PHE A 494 25.65 5.66 32.24
N TYR A 495 25.93 5.30 30.99
CA TYR A 495 27.14 4.62 30.57
C TYR A 495 28.00 5.62 29.80
N ASN A 496 29.12 6.00 30.39
CA ASN A 496 30.14 6.83 29.73
C ASN A 496 31.05 6.03 28.78
N MET A 497 30.91 4.70 28.75
CA MET A 497 31.70 3.81 27.91
C MET A 497 30.89 3.35 26.68
N PRO A 498 31.57 2.94 25.59
CA PRO A 498 30.96 2.33 24.41
C PRO A 498 30.04 1.13 24.70
N ILE A 499 28.82 1.19 24.17
CA ILE A 499 27.84 0.08 24.16
C ILE A 499 27.61 -0.38 22.72
N SER A 500 27.96 -1.63 22.42
CA SER A 500 27.79 -2.21 21.07
C SER A 500 26.39 -2.79 20.92
N THR A 501 25.74 -2.50 19.79
CA THR A 501 24.41 -3.05 19.47
C THR A 501 24.52 -4.07 18.37
N LEU A 502 24.07 -5.29 18.64
CA LEU A 502 23.92 -6.36 17.65
C LEU A 502 22.43 -6.58 17.38
N ASP A 503 22.06 -6.77 16.11
CA ASP A 503 20.67 -6.89 15.67
C ASP A 503 20.48 -8.08 14.72
N PHE A 504 19.36 -8.79 14.85
CA PHE A 504 19.03 -9.92 13.96
C PHE A 504 18.48 -9.41 12.63
N ALA A 505 19.15 -9.77 11.53
CA ALA A 505 18.71 -9.38 10.20
C ALA A 505 17.37 -10.05 9.84
N SER A 506 16.29 -9.25 9.86
CA SER A 506 14.92 -9.72 9.57
C SER A 506 14.50 -10.90 10.45
N LEU A 507 14.56 -10.73 11.77
CA LEU A 507 14.34 -11.79 12.78
C LEU A 507 13.16 -12.72 12.46
N TYR A 508 11.93 -12.20 12.43
CA TYR A 508 10.72 -13.04 12.25
C TYR A 508 10.69 -13.76 10.90
N PRO A 509 10.93 -13.08 9.75
CA PRO A 509 11.16 -13.74 8.48
C PRO A 509 12.18 -14.90 8.54
N SER A 510 13.32 -14.67 9.19
CA SER A 510 14.40 -15.66 9.31
C SER A 510 14.01 -16.86 10.17
N ILE A 511 13.27 -16.65 11.26
CA ILE A 511 12.71 -17.72 12.10
C ILE A 511 11.74 -18.59 11.30
N MET A 512 10.85 -17.96 10.53
CA MET A 512 9.86 -18.69 9.72
C MET A 512 10.56 -19.62 8.72
N MET A 513 11.60 -19.13 8.04
CA MET A 513 12.39 -19.94 7.10
C MET A 513 13.20 -21.04 7.79
N ALA A 514 13.96 -20.70 8.84
CA ALA A 514 14.87 -21.64 9.51
C ALA A 514 14.13 -22.82 10.17
N HIS A 515 12.98 -22.57 10.76
CA HIS A 515 12.18 -23.59 11.48
C HIS A 515 10.95 -24.07 10.70
N ASN A 516 10.82 -23.70 9.43
CA ASN A 516 9.72 -24.10 8.53
C ASN A 516 8.32 -23.83 9.11
N ILE A 517 8.12 -22.66 9.73
CA ILE A 517 6.89 -22.31 10.45
C ILE A 517 5.81 -21.85 9.47
N CYS A 518 4.71 -22.59 9.37
CA CYS A 518 3.61 -22.29 8.46
C CYS A 518 2.28 -22.91 8.92
N TYR A 519 1.16 -22.39 8.40
CA TYR A 519 -0.16 -23.04 8.47
C TYR A 519 -0.11 -24.50 7.99
N SER A 520 0.56 -24.76 6.86
CA SER A 520 0.57 -26.06 6.18
C SER A 520 1.55 -27.07 6.80
N THR A 521 2.36 -26.64 7.77
CA THR A 521 3.35 -27.47 8.46
C THR A 521 2.99 -27.69 9.93
N LEU A 522 2.02 -26.94 10.48
CA LEU A 522 1.54 -27.09 11.86
C LEU A 522 0.78 -28.42 12.04
N VAL A 523 1.18 -29.23 13.02
CA VAL A 523 0.55 -30.52 13.33
C VAL A 523 -0.32 -30.39 14.58
N LYS A 524 -1.49 -31.05 14.60
CA LYS A 524 -2.42 -31.00 15.74
C LYS A 524 -2.87 -32.40 16.19
N GLY A 525 -3.20 -32.51 17.48
CA GLY A 525 -3.90 -33.67 18.04
C GLY A 525 -3.12 -34.98 17.90
N ALA A 526 -3.84 -36.05 17.54
CA ALA A 526 -3.28 -37.41 17.41
C ALA A 526 -2.17 -37.51 16.34
N ASP A 527 -2.18 -36.64 15.32
CA ASP A 527 -1.16 -36.65 14.27
C ASP A 527 0.25 -36.33 14.81
N VAL A 528 0.35 -35.61 15.95
CA VAL A 528 1.65 -35.33 16.60
C VAL A 528 2.30 -36.62 17.12
N GLN A 529 1.50 -37.55 17.63
CA GLN A 529 1.98 -38.81 18.20
C GLN A 529 2.23 -39.86 17.11
N ALA A 530 1.56 -39.75 15.97
CA ALA A 530 1.72 -40.67 14.84
C ALA A 530 3.00 -40.42 14.02
N LEU A 531 3.61 -39.23 14.13
CA LEU A 531 4.80 -38.84 13.38
C LEU A 531 6.09 -39.11 14.15
N GLN A 532 7.16 -39.44 13.42
CA GLN A 532 8.49 -39.68 13.99
C GLN A 532 9.07 -38.37 14.58
N PRO A 533 9.70 -38.37 15.77
CA PRO A 533 10.24 -37.15 16.37
C PRO A 533 11.30 -36.43 15.51
N GLU A 534 12.06 -37.16 14.70
CA GLU A 534 13.17 -36.63 13.90
C GLU A 534 12.69 -35.70 12.78
N ILE A 535 11.44 -35.85 12.34
CA ILE A 535 10.83 -35.02 11.30
C ILE A 535 10.04 -33.85 11.86
N LEU A 536 10.03 -33.67 13.19
CA LEU A 536 9.27 -32.63 13.88
C LEU A 536 10.18 -31.54 14.47
N THR A 537 9.63 -30.34 14.57
CA THR A 537 10.19 -29.20 15.28
C THR A 537 9.19 -28.79 16.35
N HIS A 538 9.64 -28.71 17.60
CA HIS A 538 8.81 -28.35 18.74
C HIS A 538 9.18 -26.97 19.27
N THR A 539 8.19 -26.20 19.70
CA THR A 539 8.42 -24.97 20.44
C THR A 539 8.62 -25.25 21.94
N THR A 540 9.24 -24.29 22.61
CA THR A 540 9.37 -24.25 24.09
C THR A 540 8.14 -23.61 24.75
N SER A 541 7.18 -23.10 23.97
CA SER A 541 5.96 -22.46 24.46
C SER A 541 5.07 -23.40 25.29
N SER A 542 4.24 -22.79 26.15
CA SER A 542 3.17 -23.47 26.86
C SER A 542 1.83 -22.87 26.43
N PRO A 543 0.97 -23.58 25.66
CA PRO A 543 1.14 -24.95 25.19
C PRO A 543 2.21 -25.11 24.10
N ARG A 544 2.75 -26.33 23.97
CA ARG A 544 3.76 -26.67 22.97
C ARG A 544 3.11 -26.81 21.59
N HIS A 545 3.69 -26.15 20.61
CA HIS A 545 3.31 -26.26 19.20
C HIS A 545 4.34 -27.12 18.45
N THR A 546 3.87 -27.84 17.43
CA THR A 546 4.67 -28.81 16.68
C THR A 546 4.52 -28.60 15.19
N PHE A 547 5.64 -28.56 14.46
CA PHE A 547 5.69 -28.35 13.02
C PHE A 547 6.51 -29.45 12.34
N VAL A 548 6.15 -29.85 11.12
CA VAL A 548 7.00 -30.74 10.32
C VAL A 548 8.19 -29.99 9.73
N LYS A 549 9.34 -30.66 9.62
CA LYS A 549 10.56 -30.13 8.98
C LYS A 549 10.39 -29.97 7.47
N ALA A 550 11.22 -29.12 6.88
CA ALA A 550 11.21 -28.84 5.45
C ALA A 550 11.49 -30.07 4.57
N SER A 551 12.13 -31.11 5.12
CA SER A 551 12.37 -32.40 4.46
C SER A 551 11.09 -33.19 4.17
N VAL A 552 10.01 -32.93 4.93
CA VAL A 552 8.70 -33.55 4.72
C VAL A 552 7.82 -32.66 3.84
N ARG A 553 7.75 -31.38 4.18
CA ARG A 553 6.94 -30.38 3.46
C ARG A 553 7.54 -28.99 3.63
N ARG A 554 7.77 -28.28 2.53
CA ARG A 554 8.05 -26.83 2.58
C ARG A 554 6.77 -26.06 2.91
N GLY A 555 6.81 -25.25 3.96
CA GLY A 555 5.72 -24.37 4.33
C GLY A 555 5.55 -23.22 3.33
N VAL A 556 4.31 -22.82 3.07
CA VAL A 556 3.98 -21.71 2.14
C VAL A 556 4.52 -20.36 2.62
N LEU A 557 4.44 -20.08 3.92
CA LEU A 557 4.95 -18.82 4.49
C LEU A 557 6.47 -18.68 4.34
N PRO A 558 7.30 -19.70 4.65
CA PRO A 558 8.71 -19.71 4.30
C PRO A 558 8.98 -19.37 2.83
N MET A 559 8.23 -19.94 1.89
CA MET A 559 8.40 -19.68 0.44
C MET A 559 8.14 -18.21 0.10
N ILE A 560 7.02 -17.65 0.57
CA ILE A 560 6.67 -16.24 0.33
C ILE A 560 7.75 -15.31 0.88
N VAL A 561 8.20 -15.55 2.10
CA VAL A 561 9.19 -14.70 2.77
C VAL A 561 10.57 -14.83 2.10
N GLU A 562 10.95 -16.03 1.69
CA GLU A 562 12.18 -16.31 0.93
C GLU A 562 12.20 -15.52 -0.39
N GLU A 563 11.10 -15.54 -1.14
CA GLU A 563 10.94 -14.76 -2.39
C GLU A 563 11.04 -13.25 -2.14
N LEU A 564 10.36 -12.74 -1.10
CA LEU A 564 10.40 -11.31 -0.75
C LEU A 564 11.82 -10.85 -0.36
N ILE A 565 12.55 -11.66 0.41
CA ILE A 565 13.93 -11.35 0.80
C ILE A 565 14.88 -11.44 -0.40
N ALA A 566 14.72 -12.45 -1.26
CA ALA A 566 15.52 -12.59 -2.47
C ALA A 566 15.31 -11.39 -3.41
N ALA A 567 14.05 -11.02 -3.67
CA ALA A 567 13.71 -9.83 -4.45
C ALA A 567 14.30 -8.56 -3.84
N ARG A 568 14.30 -8.43 -2.50
CA ARG A 568 14.89 -7.28 -1.81
C ARG A 568 16.40 -7.20 -1.99
N LYS A 569 17.10 -8.35 -1.99
CA LYS A 569 18.55 -8.41 -2.24
C LYS A 569 18.87 -7.95 -3.66
N VAL A 570 18.08 -8.39 -4.65
CA VAL A 570 18.23 -7.94 -6.05
C VAL A 570 18.00 -6.43 -6.15
N ALA A 571 16.91 -5.90 -5.61
CA ALA A 571 16.61 -4.47 -5.63
C ALA A 571 17.73 -3.62 -4.99
N LYS A 572 18.31 -4.08 -3.86
CA LYS A 572 19.46 -3.40 -3.23
C LYS A 572 20.73 -3.44 -4.10
N ALA A 573 20.99 -4.56 -4.77
CA ALA A 573 22.14 -4.70 -5.66
C ALA A 573 21.99 -3.87 -6.94
N GLU A 574 20.78 -3.73 -7.47
CA GLU A 574 20.49 -2.80 -8.57
C GLU A 574 20.64 -1.36 -8.10
N MET A 575 20.15 -1.03 -6.91
CA MET A 575 20.24 0.32 -6.32
C MET A 575 21.69 0.78 -6.13
N SER A 576 22.60 -0.13 -5.75
CA SER A 576 24.02 0.21 -5.61
C SER A 576 24.72 0.44 -6.95
N LYS A 577 24.27 -0.24 -8.02
CA LYS A 577 24.79 -0.07 -9.39
C LYS A 577 24.22 1.17 -10.10
N ALA A 578 23.01 1.60 -9.73
CA ALA A 578 22.35 2.74 -10.35
C ALA A 578 23.14 4.04 -10.14
N GLN A 579 23.48 4.70 -11.25
CA GLN A 579 24.16 6.01 -11.25
C GLN A 579 23.15 7.15 -11.15
N ASP A 580 22.04 7.01 -11.87
CA ASP A 580 20.96 7.97 -11.89
C ASP A 580 20.25 8.08 -10.52
N LYS A 581 20.07 9.32 -10.06
CA LYS A 581 19.42 9.66 -8.79
C LYS A 581 17.95 9.24 -8.82
N PHE A 582 17.27 9.39 -9.95
CA PHE A 582 15.87 9.00 -10.10
C PHE A 582 15.73 7.48 -9.96
N MET A 583 16.49 6.71 -10.74
CA MET A 583 16.49 5.24 -10.67
C MET A 583 16.87 4.71 -9.27
N LYS A 584 17.87 5.32 -8.61
CA LYS A 584 18.21 4.98 -7.22
C LYS A 584 17.02 5.12 -6.28
N SER A 585 16.20 6.14 -6.47
CA SER A 585 15.07 6.40 -5.58
C SER A 585 13.91 5.44 -5.82
N VAL A 586 13.62 5.10 -7.09
CA VAL A 586 12.65 4.04 -7.45
C VAL A 586 13.05 2.72 -6.80
N LEU A 587 14.33 2.34 -6.91
CA LEU A 587 14.86 1.11 -6.33
C LEU A 587 14.86 1.13 -4.79
N ASN A 588 15.06 2.31 -4.18
CA ASN A 588 14.90 2.46 -2.74
C ASN A 588 13.44 2.28 -2.30
N GLY A 589 12.47 2.84 -3.02
CA GLY A 589 11.04 2.59 -2.80
C GLY A 589 10.72 1.10 -2.86
N ARG A 590 11.20 0.40 -3.89
CA ARG A 590 11.04 -1.04 -4.06
C ARG A 590 11.62 -1.86 -2.89
N GLN A 591 12.84 -1.57 -2.43
CA GLN A 591 13.43 -2.33 -1.32
C GLN A 591 12.74 -2.07 0.02
N LEU A 592 12.21 -0.87 0.24
CA LEU A 592 11.40 -0.53 1.42
C LEU A 592 10.07 -1.27 1.39
N ALA A 593 9.38 -1.28 0.25
CA ALA A 593 8.14 -2.02 0.05
C ALA A 593 8.33 -3.51 0.38
N LEU A 594 9.35 -4.15 -0.19
CA LEU A 594 9.69 -5.54 0.08
C LEU A 594 9.99 -5.80 1.57
N LYS A 595 10.68 -4.86 2.24
CA LYS A 595 10.96 -4.96 3.69
C LYS A 595 9.67 -4.94 4.51
N ILE A 596 8.78 -4.00 4.22
CA ILE A 596 7.51 -3.83 4.95
C ILE A 596 6.66 -5.08 4.74
N THR A 597 6.46 -5.51 3.49
CA THR A 597 5.67 -6.69 3.16
C THR A 597 6.19 -7.95 3.86
N ALA A 598 7.51 -8.18 3.85
CA ALA A 598 8.11 -9.34 4.54
C ALA A 598 7.82 -9.34 6.06
N ASN A 599 7.91 -8.17 6.70
CA ASN A 599 7.61 -8.04 8.13
C ASN A 599 6.11 -8.19 8.43
N SER A 600 5.24 -7.77 7.50
CA SER A 600 3.79 -7.88 7.63
C SER A 600 3.28 -9.33 7.55
N VAL A 601 4.01 -10.25 6.92
CA VAL A 601 3.61 -11.68 6.82
C VAL A 601 3.37 -12.29 8.21
N TYR A 602 4.29 -12.05 9.16
CA TYR A 602 4.10 -12.48 10.55
C TYR A 602 2.86 -11.84 11.18
N GLY A 603 2.71 -10.51 11.03
CA GLY A 603 1.60 -9.76 11.61
C GLY A 603 0.24 -10.27 11.13
N TYR A 604 0.15 -10.72 9.88
CA TYR A 604 -1.05 -11.33 9.31
C TYR A 604 -1.47 -12.60 10.05
N THR A 605 -0.52 -13.46 10.44
CA THR A 605 -0.83 -14.70 11.17
C THR A 605 -1.41 -14.46 12.56
N GLY A 606 -1.04 -13.36 13.21
CA GLY A 606 -1.49 -13.00 14.56
C GLY A 606 -2.68 -12.05 14.63
N ALA A 607 -3.24 -11.63 13.49
CA ALA A 607 -4.34 -10.67 13.43
C ALA A 607 -5.71 -11.32 13.66
N THR A 608 -6.16 -11.40 14.92
CA THR A 608 -7.48 -11.95 15.27
C THR A 608 -8.62 -10.99 14.94
N VAL A 609 -8.40 -9.68 15.14
CA VAL A 609 -9.36 -8.63 14.81
C VAL A 609 -9.11 -8.16 13.38
N GLY A 610 -10.08 -8.41 12.49
CA GLY A 610 -10.02 -7.99 11.07
C GLY A 610 -9.12 -8.84 10.16
N GLY A 611 -8.34 -9.79 10.71
CA GLY A 611 -7.60 -10.78 9.93
C GLY A 611 -8.48 -11.95 9.50
N GLN A 612 -8.16 -12.52 8.34
CA GLN A 612 -9.01 -13.49 7.65
C GLN A 612 -8.54 -14.93 7.82
N LEU A 613 -7.27 -15.13 8.13
CA LEU A 613 -6.68 -16.43 8.45
C LEU A 613 -5.78 -16.36 9.71
N PRO A 614 -6.33 -15.98 10.87
CA PRO A 614 -5.55 -15.97 12.10
C PRO A 614 -5.13 -17.39 12.49
N CYS A 615 -3.86 -17.56 12.84
CA CYS A 615 -3.32 -18.75 13.48
C CYS A 615 -2.35 -18.30 14.57
N LEU A 616 -2.91 -18.17 15.78
CA LEU A 616 -2.16 -17.74 16.96
C LEU A 616 -1.02 -18.70 17.29
N GLU A 617 -1.16 -19.98 16.98
CA GLU A 617 -0.10 -20.98 17.17
C GLU A 617 1.13 -20.67 16.31
N VAL A 618 0.95 -20.22 15.06
CA VAL A 618 2.06 -19.76 14.21
C VAL A 618 2.67 -18.48 14.77
N ALA A 619 1.84 -17.47 15.10
CA ALA A 619 2.33 -16.19 15.61
C ALA A 619 3.10 -16.32 16.93
N THR A 620 2.58 -17.11 17.88
CA THR A 620 3.21 -17.39 19.17
C THR A 620 4.48 -18.21 19.04
N SER A 621 4.53 -19.15 18.08
CA SER A 621 5.75 -19.92 17.83
C SER A 621 6.88 -19.03 17.32
N ILE A 622 6.58 -18.08 16.44
CA ILE A 622 7.57 -17.12 15.92
C ILE A 622 8.10 -16.24 17.05
N THR A 623 7.22 -15.70 17.91
CA THR A 623 7.67 -14.89 19.05
C THR A 623 8.44 -15.73 20.06
N CYS A 624 8.03 -16.97 20.32
CA CYS A 624 8.71 -17.91 21.21
C CYS A 624 10.17 -18.15 20.78
N PHE A 625 10.41 -18.50 19.51
CA PHE A 625 11.77 -18.65 18.99
C PHE A 625 12.57 -17.34 19.11
N GLY A 626 11.95 -16.18 18.86
CA GLY A 626 12.61 -14.89 19.05
C GLY A 626 13.07 -14.66 20.49
N ARG A 627 12.24 -15.03 21.49
CA ARG A 627 12.59 -14.96 22.92
C ARG A 627 13.77 -15.87 23.25
N ASP A 628 13.71 -17.13 22.81
CA ASP A 628 14.75 -18.13 23.05
C ASP A 628 16.09 -17.70 22.44
N MET A 629 16.05 -17.12 21.23
CA MET A 629 17.25 -16.64 20.53
C MET A 629 17.92 -15.46 21.23
N ILE A 630 17.16 -14.49 21.74
CA ILE A 630 17.73 -13.36 22.49
C ILE A 630 18.38 -13.85 23.79
N GLU A 631 17.67 -14.70 24.53
CA GLU A 631 18.17 -15.23 25.80
C GLU A 631 19.43 -16.09 25.59
N TYR A 632 19.45 -16.90 24.53
CA TYR A 632 20.64 -17.64 24.11
C TYR A 632 21.79 -16.71 23.74
N THR A 633 21.53 -15.68 22.92
CA THR A 633 22.55 -14.69 22.52
C THR A 633 23.13 -13.98 23.74
N LYS A 634 22.29 -13.59 24.69
CA LYS A 634 22.74 -12.98 25.95
C LYS A 634 23.72 -13.88 26.69
N ARG A 635 23.30 -15.11 27.00
CA ARG A 635 24.14 -16.06 27.73
C ARG A 635 25.45 -16.30 26.99
N ARG A 636 25.36 -16.48 25.67
CA ARG A 636 26.53 -16.78 24.84
C ARG A 636 27.55 -15.65 24.81
N VAL A 637 27.11 -14.40 24.75
CA VAL A 637 27.99 -13.22 24.85
C VAL A 637 28.68 -13.19 26.21
N GLU A 638 27.92 -13.37 27.29
CA GLU A 638 28.42 -13.31 28.67
C GLU A 638 29.37 -14.48 28.99
N ASP A 639 29.20 -15.64 28.34
CA ASP A 639 30.08 -16.80 28.49
C ASP A 639 31.37 -16.67 27.66
N LEU A 640 31.28 -16.15 26.42
CA LEU A 640 32.42 -16.07 25.50
C LEU A 640 33.39 -14.95 25.87
N TYR A 641 32.87 -13.75 26.16
CA TYR A 641 33.68 -12.55 26.33
C TYR A 641 33.97 -12.32 27.81
N THR A 642 34.82 -13.17 28.37
CA THR A 642 35.24 -13.11 29.77
C THR A 642 36.76 -13.03 29.92
N LYS A 643 37.22 -12.56 31.08
CA LYS A 643 38.64 -12.60 31.46
C LYS A 643 39.22 -14.01 31.44
N ALA A 644 38.42 -15.01 31.79
CA ALA A 644 38.83 -16.42 31.75
C ALA A 644 39.15 -16.89 30.32
N ASN A 645 38.47 -16.34 29.31
CA ASN A 645 38.68 -16.66 27.90
C ASN A 645 39.69 -15.73 27.21
N GLY A 646 40.47 -14.95 27.98
CA GLY A 646 41.54 -14.11 27.46
C GLY A 646 41.14 -12.70 27.04
N TYR A 647 39.91 -12.24 27.33
CA TYR A 647 39.50 -10.86 27.06
C TYR A 647 39.85 -9.91 28.21
N PRO A 648 40.06 -8.61 27.98
CA PRO A 648 40.43 -7.66 29.03
C PRO A 648 39.37 -7.49 30.13
N HIS A 649 38.10 -7.66 29.77
CA HIS A 649 36.95 -7.44 30.66
C HIS A 649 35.89 -8.54 30.46
N ASN A 650 34.96 -8.63 31.42
CA ASN A 650 33.77 -9.47 31.28
C ASN A 650 32.67 -8.65 30.61
N ALA A 651 32.21 -9.09 29.44
CA ALA A 651 31.10 -8.48 28.75
C ALA A 651 29.81 -8.67 29.55
N VAL A 652 28.93 -7.67 29.49
CA VAL A 652 27.62 -7.70 30.13
C VAL A 652 26.58 -7.20 29.14
N VAL A 653 25.48 -7.94 28.98
CA VAL A 653 24.35 -7.44 28.19
C VAL A 653 23.53 -6.50 29.04
N VAL A 654 23.61 -5.21 28.73
CA VAL A 654 22.95 -4.14 29.51
C VAL A 654 21.47 -3.99 29.16
N TYR A 655 21.09 -4.37 27.94
CA TYR A 655 19.71 -4.31 27.46
C TYR A 655 19.48 -5.20 26.23
N GLY A 656 18.22 -5.50 25.94
CA GLY A 656 17.81 -6.09 24.67
C GLY A 656 16.34 -5.83 24.40
N ASP A 657 16.02 -5.53 23.15
CA ASP A 657 14.66 -5.23 22.69
C ASP A 657 14.37 -6.01 21.41
N THR A 658 13.50 -7.01 21.51
CA THR A 658 12.88 -7.78 20.41
C THR A 658 13.83 -8.54 19.47
N ASP A 659 14.74 -7.85 18.80
CA ASP A 659 15.69 -8.36 17.80
C ASP A 659 17.13 -7.90 18.07
N SER A 660 17.32 -6.99 19.03
CA SER A 660 18.62 -6.41 19.34
C SER A 660 19.11 -6.70 20.76
N VAL A 661 20.43 -6.84 20.90
CA VAL A 661 21.15 -6.94 22.18
C VAL A 661 22.19 -5.83 22.28
N MET A 662 22.24 -5.18 23.44
CA MET A 662 23.16 -4.09 23.75
C MET A 662 24.19 -4.57 24.75
N ILE A 663 25.45 -4.58 24.33
CA ILE A 663 26.55 -5.25 25.01
C ILE A 663 27.57 -4.20 25.47
N ARG A 664 27.90 -4.26 26.76
CA ARG A 664 29.04 -3.54 27.33
C ARG A 664 30.23 -4.49 27.37
N PHE A 665 31.17 -4.31 26.46
CA PHE A 665 32.42 -5.09 26.45
C PHE A 665 33.44 -4.63 27.50
N GLY A 666 33.34 -3.38 27.98
CA GLY A 666 34.21 -2.84 29.03
C GLY A 666 35.41 -2.02 28.53
N THR A 667 35.62 -1.94 27.21
CA THR A 667 36.61 -1.03 26.59
C THR A 667 36.12 0.41 26.59
N ASP A 668 37.04 1.37 26.68
CA ASP A 668 36.81 2.80 26.50
C ASP A 668 36.90 3.25 25.03
N SER A 669 37.45 2.41 24.15
CA SER A 669 37.64 2.71 22.73
C SER A 669 36.41 2.32 21.91
N ILE A 670 35.85 3.30 21.18
CA ILE A 670 34.74 3.06 20.24
C ILE A 670 35.18 2.08 19.14
N GLN A 671 36.41 2.20 18.65
CA GLN A 671 36.91 1.34 17.58
C GLN A 671 36.99 -0.13 18.04
N GLU A 672 37.57 -0.37 19.22
CA GLU A 672 37.68 -1.72 19.78
C GLU A 672 36.29 -2.31 20.05
N ALA A 673 35.35 -1.50 20.56
CA ALA A 673 33.96 -1.93 20.75
C ALA A 673 33.29 -2.36 19.42
N MET A 674 33.54 -1.62 18.33
CA MET A 674 33.04 -1.99 17.00
C MET A 674 33.65 -3.31 16.50
N GLU A 675 34.94 -3.53 16.73
CA GLU A 675 35.65 -4.75 16.33
C GLU A 675 35.13 -5.97 17.11
N LEU A 676 35.04 -5.86 18.44
CA LEU A 676 34.45 -6.90 19.30
C LEU A 676 32.98 -7.18 18.95
N GLY A 677 32.21 -6.13 18.66
CA GLY A 677 30.81 -6.28 18.21
C GLY A 677 30.69 -7.06 16.90
N ARG A 678 31.55 -6.78 15.91
CA ARG A 678 31.57 -7.54 14.65
C ARG A 678 32.01 -8.98 14.85
N GLU A 679 32.99 -9.21 15.70
CA GLU A 679 33.47 -10.54 16.04
C GLU A 679 32.36 -11.37 16.72
N ALA A 680 31.69 -10.80 17.73
CA ALA A 680 30.61 -11.45 18.45
C ALA A 680 29.44 -11.78 17.52
N ALA A 681 29.05 -10.84 16.65
CA ALA A 681 28.01 -11.06 15.65
C ALA A 681 28.34 -12.24 14.73
N ASN A 682 29.58 -12.33 14.24
CA ASN A 682 30.00 -13.41 13.34
C ASN A 682 30.09 -14.76 14.04
N LYS A 683 30.67 -14.83 15.25
CA LYS A 683 30.80 -16.07 16.03
C LYS A 683 29.43 -16.65 16.37
N ILE A 684 28.55 -15.83 16.94
CA ILE A 684 27.23 -16.28 17.40
C ILE A 684 26.32 -16.61 16.21
N SER A 685 26.43 -15.89 15.08
CA SER A 685 25.69 -16.24 13.86
C SER A 685 25.98 -17.65 13.36
N GLY A 686 27.19 -18.18 13.58
CA GLY A 686 27.57 -19.53 13.17
C GLY A 686 26.89 -20.64 13.98
N GLU A 687 26.32 -20.33 15.14
CA GLU A 687 25.65 -21.28 16.04
C GLU A 687 24.15 -21.43 15.71
N PHE A 688 23.58 -20.49 14.94
CA PHE A 688 22.17 -20.53 14.53
C PHE A 688 21.95 -21.25 13.19
N ILE A 689 20.73 -21.75 13.01
CA ILE A 689 20.30 -22.36 11.75
C ILE A 689 20.18 -21.26 10.67
N ARG A 690 20.80 -21.47 9.51
CA ARG A 690 20.65 -20.55 8.36
C ARG A 690 19.17 -20.42 7.97
N PRO A 691 18.67 -19.22 7.60
CA PRO A 691 19.40 -17.99 7.29
C PRO A 691 19.50 -16.98 8.45
N ILE A 692 19.29 -17.42 9.71
CA ILE A 692 19.41 -16.53 10.87
C ILE A 692 20.83 -15.97 10.94
N LYS A 693 20.93 -14.64 11.06
CA LYS A 693 22.20 -13.92 11.12
C LYS A 693 22.07 -12.74 12.07
N LEU A 694 23.04 -12.63 12.97
CA LEU A 694 23.25 -11.48 13.84
C LEU A 694 24.25 -10.54 13.16
N GLU A 695 23.95 -9.24 13.14
CA GLU A 695 24.79 -8.22 12.52
C GLU A 695 25.16 -7.14 13.53
N PHE A 696 26.39 -6.66 13.47
CA PHE A 696 26.78 -5.45 14.18
C PHE A 696 26.12 -4.25 13.51
N GLU A 697 25.38 -3.44 14.28
CA GLU A 697 24.67 -2.28 13.76
C GLU A 697 25.42 -0.97 14.06
N LYS A 698 25.77 -0.73 15.33
CA LYS A 698 26.25 0.56 15.84
C LYS A 698 26.85 0.47 17.24
N VAL A 699 27.53 1.53 17.65
CA VAL A 699 27.96 1.77 19.04
C VAL A 699 27.29 3.03 19.59
N TYR A 700 26.87 3.02 20.86
CA TYR A 700 26.48 4.22 21.60
C TYR A 700 27.61 4.66 22.55
N CYS A 701 27.99 5.95 22.53
CA CYS A 701 28.98 6.50 23.45
C CYS A 701 28.89 8.04 23.60
N PRO A 702 28.37 8.60 24.71
CA PRO A 702 27.80 7.91 25.87
C PRO A 702 26.40 7.35 25.58
N PHE A 703 25.89 6.53 26.51
CA PHE A 703 24.59 5.88 26.44
C PHE A 703 23.80 6.04 27.75
N LEU A 704 22.57 6.56 27.66
CA LEU A 704 21.63 6.74 28.76
C LEU A 704 20.48 5.74 28.62
N LEU A 705 20.41 4.77 29.53
CA LEU A 705 19.34 3.77 29.57
C LEU A 705 18.44 4.03 30.78
N MET A 706 17.23 4.52 30.54
CA MET A 706 16.29 4.89 31.60
C MET A 706 15.34 3.76 31.96
N ASN A 707 14.70 3.16 30.95
CA ASN A 707 13.66 2.13 31.11
C ASN A 707 13.55 1.30 29.83
N LYS A 708 12.73 0.24 29.87
CA LYS A 708 12.34 -0.51 28.67
C LYS A 708 11.82 0.45 27.60
N LYS A 709 12.39 0.36 26.40
CA LYS A 709 12.07 1.20 25.23
C LYS A 709 12.29 2.71 25.44
N ARG A 710 13.04 3.11 26.46
CA ARG A 710 13.36 4.51 26.79
C ARG A 710 14.85 4.71 27.02
N TYR A 711 15.56 5.17 25.99
CA TYR A 711 17.01 5.39 26.03
C TYR A 711 17.47 6.44 25.02
N ALA A 712 18.62 7.05 25.28
CA ALA A 712 19.30 7.97 24.37
C ALA A 712 20.80 7.67 24.30
N GLY A 713 21.43 8.02 23.19
CA GLY A 713 22.89 7.97 23.09
C GLY A 713 23.39 8.62 21.82
N LEU A 714 24.68 8.97 21.81
CA LEU A 714 25.38 9.36 20.59
C LEU A 714 25.64 8.11 19.76
N LEU A 715 25.09 8.06 18.56
CA LEU A 715 25.17 6.90 17.67
C LEU A 715 26.42 7.01 16.79
N TYR A 716 27.24 5.97 16.79
CA TYR A 716 28.43 5.83 15.94
C TYR A 716 28.27 4.63 15.01
N THR A 717 28.34 4.86 13.70
CA THR A 717 28.56 3.81 12.68
C THR A 717 30.02 3.71 12.24
N ASN A 718 30.81 4.75 12.50
CA ASN A 718 32.25 4.79 12.32
C ASN A 718 32.93 5.29 13.62
N PRO A 719 34.21 4.99 13.86
CA PRO A 719 34.85 5.28 15.14
C PRO A 719 35.24 6.75 15.35
N THR A 720 35.11 7.60 14.33
CA THR A 720 35.69 8.96 14.34
C THR A 720 34.68 10.06 14.67
N HIS A 721 33.43 9.93 14.21
CA HIS A 721 32.40 10.92 14.43
C HIS A 721 31.06 10.26 14.73
N TYR A 722 30.29 10.88 15.62
CA TYR A 722 28.91 10.45 15.85
C TYR A 722 28.03 10.93 14.70
N ASP A 723 27.06 10.10 14.30
CA ASP A 723 26.14 10.40 13.21
C ASP A 723 25.00 11.31 13.67
N LYS A 724 24.42 11.01 14.84
CA LYS A 724 23.33 11.77 15.47
C LYS A 724 23.12 11.35 16.93
N ILE A 725 22.39 12.19 17.66
CA ILE A 725 21.74 11.78 18.91
C ILE A 725 20.54 10.91 18.55
N ASP A 726 20.54 9.64 18.98
CA ASP A 726 19.40 8.75 18.85
C ASP A 726 18.63 8.74 20.16
N SER A 727 17.33 9.04 20.10
CA SER A 727 16.43 9.06 21.25
C SER A 727 15.26 8.12 20.98
N LYS A 728 15.12 7.05 21.75
CA LYS A 728 14.02 6.08 21.65
C LYS A 728 13.10 6.22 22.85
N GLY A 729 11.81 6.46 22.60
CA GLY A 729 10.76 6.53 23.63
C GLY A 729 10.91 7.67 24.66
N ILE A 730 11.93 8.51 24.54
CA ILE A 730 12.09 9.74 25.32
C ILE A 730 11.21 10.82 24.68
N GLU A 731 10.66 11.69 25.54
CA GLU A 731 9.70 12.75 25.25
C GLU A 731 10.23 13.91 24.36
N VAL A 732 11.28 13.66 23.58
CA VAL A 732 11.77 14.57 22.53
C VAL A 732 10.90 14.48 21.26
N LYS A 733 10.14 13.39 21.08
CA LYS A 733 9.31 13.14 19.88
C LYS A 733 7.84 12.67 20.10
N PRO A 734 7.05 13.24 21.03
CA PRO A 734 5.59 13.15 20.92
C PRO A 734 4.99 14.48 20.43
N SER A 735 4.05 14.38 19.49
CA SER A 735 3.17 15.49 19.06
C SER A 735 2.26 16.04 20.17
N ALA A 736 2.24 15.38 21.34
CA ALA A 736 1.39 15.69 22.48
C ALA A 736 2.04 16.60 23.55
N ILE A 737 3.33 16.96 23.41
CA ILE A 737 4.06 17.77 24.39
C ILE A 737 4.49 19.10 23.76
N CYS A 738 4.42 20.18 24.55
CA CYS A 738 4.82 21.52 24.12
C CYS A 738 6.28 21.57 23.64
N SER A 739 6.54 22.29 22.55
CA SER A 739 7.86 22.45 21.94
C SER A 739 8.94 22.91 22.92
N PHE A 740 8.59 23.67 23.95
CA PHE A 740 9.52 24.09 25.01
C PHE A 740 10.14 22.89 25.74
N VAL A 741 9.33 21.92 26.17
CA VAL A 741 9.81 20.73 26.90
C VAL A 741 10.69 19.86 26.01
N THR A 742 10.34 19.72 24.72
CA THR A 742 11.17 19.02 23.75
C THR A 742 12.54 19.67 23.59
N VAL A 743 12.60 21.00 23.48
CA VAL A 743 13.87 21.73 23.36
C VAL A 743 14.68 21.61 24.65
N VAL A 744 14.05 21.75 25.82
CA VAL A 744 14.74 21.62 27.12
C VAL A 744 15.29 20.20 27.31
N LEU A 745 14.52 19.16 26.98
CA LEU A 745 14.99 17.77 27.06
C LEU A 745 16.10 17.49 26.04
N PHE A 746 16.01 18.04 24.83
CA PHE A 746 17.05 17.89 23.82
C PHE A 746 18.35 18.57 24.27
N VAL A 747 18.27 19.79 24.81
CA VAL A 747 19.40 20.54 25.37
C VAL A 747 19.97 19.85 26.62
N ALA A 748 19.14 19.20 27.43
CA ALA A 748 19.59 18.45 28.61
C ALA A 748 20.16 17.06 28.28
N CYS A 749 19.87 16.52 27.10
CA CYS A 749 20.47 15.27 26.60
C CYS A 749 21.81 15.49 25.90
N ILE A 750 22.06 16.71 25.39
CA ILE A 750 23.38 17.19 24.95
C ILE A 750 24.20 17.51 26.18
#